data_AF-A0A7D7LVG7-F1
#
_entry.id   AF-A0A7D7LVG7-F1
#
_cell.length_a   1.000
_cell.length_b   1.000
_cell.length_c   1.000
_cell.angle_alpha   90.00
_cell.angle_beta   90.00
_cell.angle_gamma   90.00
#
_symmetry.space_group_name_H-M   'P 1'
#
loop_
_entity.id
_entity.type
_entity.pdbx_description
1 polymer ?
#
loop_
_entity_poly.entity_id
_entity_poly.type
_entity_poly.pdbx_seq_one_letter_code
_entity_poly.pdbx_strand_id
1 'polypeptide(L)'
;MDDFPSALEDAIDGVNEVVTPAMPDRRIRPLPWASRLSAMPYLPGGGTKQIEVLRELLQTTISSDGVLTATVLDGNGLERSLRDALKPLSSAGFVQSVDRDHAAVTDEAAAWLDSQDDAQLLAIFHRHVRYLGELLAVLEPERRTVRDLVEAAGKQYDLAWTTPDQTRRRITWLSCLGAVEYCTSTHVTITQRGRELLATLLLDGPHQTRARTPEPVKVNDPPQPIAALLGDMTQARLEGRNPILGYIPRGNGEADVVQALEALVNAASPSTTKANLLAFAEEHFGVSESSFGAVLTTLTRSGLIEQTSLNVYEPTLPGRAWLESGAALDLALLMHSRYLFVLEIVPMLQEHDRAPGLARAAVDYFGMKRVDTGGIRTRLQILKAAGLIEERANWRYQPTALGEEVAARYTLQAARDQIESESVTSSQGEAPPSAVRTARLIGQDLVSASTDSDNPIRLEQAVAAALQFLGFKAQHIGGGGKTDVLATVDNSDLKPIRVIVDAKSARSGTVNEGAVSFDTLREHQEQHRADYVVLVGPSFDGGRIRPRAGQNKVALVTTSELAAVVMRHARTPISAFHFVGLISGTQENRRELEACWSATERRTTLLAQVVTILAGEARDTDEVTHGALTSDQIYLIAREGGTGPRPKPRDIESVLELLQHPLVDSVRTVQGDRGRPPSYRLHDGPTHVQAKLSALAQALEGVDEAIESTE
;
A
#
# COMPACT_ATOMS: atom_id res chain seq x y z
N MET A 1 -32.16 -48.58 67.75
CA MET A 1 -32.63 -49.81 67.09
C MET A 1 -32.50 -49.54 65.61
N ASP A 2 -31.48 -50.18 65.05
CA ASP A 2 -31.36 -50.71 63.70
C ASP A 2 -31.21 -49.77 62.49
N ASP A 3 -29.94 -49.73 62.07
CA ASP A 3 -29.34 -49.71 60.73
C ASP A 3 -30.23 -49.90 59.47
N PHE A 4 -30.04 -48.94 58.53
CA PHE A 4 -29.83 -49.04 57.06
C PHE A 4 -30.81 -49.82 56.13
N PRO A 5 -30.82 -49.62 54.78
CA PRO A 5 -30.10 -48.62 53.93
C PRO A 5 -30.91 -47.98 52.76
N SER A 6 -30.25 -47.02 52.09
CA SER A 6 -30.04 -46.96 50.62
C SER A 6 -30.46 -45.67 49.90
N ALA A 7 -29.42 -44.96 49.46
CA ALA A 7 -29.32 -43.76 48.63
C ALA A 7 -30.14 -43.72 47.32
N LEU A 8 -30.46 -42.48 46.89
CA LEU A 8 -30.13 -41.95 45.57
C LEU A 8 -30.29 -40.40 45.52
N GLU A 9 -29.12 -39.75 45.42
CA GLU A 9 -28.72 -38.56 44.64
C GLU A 9 -29.59 -37.28 44.48
N ASP A 10 -28.87 -36.18 44.74
CA ASP A 10 -28.85 -34.86 44.05
C ASP A 10 -29.98 -33.83 44.25
N ALA A 11 -29.71 -32.86 45.15
CA ALA A 11 -29.44 -31.46 44.80
C ALA A 11 -29.21 -30.62 46.07
N ILE A 12 -28.00 -30.09 46.29
CA ILE A 12 -27.65 -29.21 47.42
C ILE A 12 -27.23 -27.83 46.90
N ASP A 13 -27.96 -26.85 47.42
CA ASP A 13 -27.62 -25.49 47.87
C ASP A 13 -26.76 -24.55 47.04
N GLY A 14 -27.34 -23.35 46.89
CA GLY A 14 -26.65 -22.14 46.51
C GLY A 14 -25.93 -21.49 47.69
N VAL A 15 -24.81 -20.85 47.39
CA VAL A 15 -24.09 -19.95 48.29
C VAL A 15 -23.88 -18.64 47.55
N ASN A 16 -24.47 -17.58 48.10
CA ASN A 16 -24.23 -16.19 47.71
C ASN A 16 -22.76 -15.83 47.99
N GLU A 17 -21.97 -15.58 46.95
CA GLU A 17 -20.65 -14.97 47.09
C GLU A 17 -20.80 -13.46 47.38
N VAL A 18 -20.34 -13.08 48.57
CA VAL A 18 -20.12 -11.70 48.97
C VAL A 18 -18.95 -11.15 48.15
N VAL A 19 -19.25 -10.30 47.17
CA VAL A 19 -18.24 -9.55 46.41
C VAL A 19 -17.62 -8.51 47.34
N THR A 20 -16.41 -8.76 47.82
CA THR A 20 -15.54 -7.75 48.43
C THR A 20 -15.17 -6.70 47.36
N PRO A 21 -15.34 -5.40 47.61
CA PRO A 21 -14.88 -4.39 46.66
C PRO A 21 -13.35 -4.43 46.59
N ALA A 22 -12.82 -4.69 45.40
CA ALA A 22 -11.38 -4.66 45.14
C ALA A 22 -10.82 -3.28 45.53
N MET A 23 -9.72 -3.25 46.30
CA MET A 23 -9.02 -2.00 46.58
C MET A 23 -8.67 -1.29 45.27
N PRO A 24 -8.82 0.03 45.17
CA PRO A 24 -8.46 0.77 43.96
C PRO A 24 -6.98 0.56 43.67
N ASP A 25 -6.68 0.10 42.46
CA ASP A 25 -5.32 -0.05 41.96
C ASP A 25 -4.59 1.31 42.07
N ARG A 26 -3.62 1.40 42.99
CA ARG A 26 -2.87 2.63 43.28
C ARG A 26 -1.80 2.94 42.22
N ARG A 27 -1.66 2.11 41.18
CA ARG A 27 -0.68 2.32 40.12
C ARG A 27 -1.04 3.52 39.26
N ILE A 28 -0.02 4.21 38.77
CA ILE A 28 -0.13 5.35 37.86
C ILE A 28 -0.74 4.83 36.55
N ARG A 29 -2.01 5.18 36.33
CA ARG A 29 -2.72 4.88 35.09
C ARG A 29 -2.33 5.88 34.01
N PRO A 30 -1.90 5.40 32.83
CA PRO A 30 -1.59 6.27 31.72
C PRO A 30 -2.82 6.61 30.86
N LEU A 31 -2.74 7.62 29.98
CA LEU A 31 -3.83 7.97 29.03
C LEU A 31 -4.04 6.84 28.01
N PRO A 32 -5.17 6.73 27.29
CA PRO A 32 -5.32 5.76 26.22
C PRO A 32 -4.12 5.76 25.26
N TRP A 33 -3.60 4.59 24.88
CA TRP A 33 -2.36 4.47 24.07
C TRP A 33 -2.35 5.38 22.83
N ALA A 34 -3.50 5.50 22.14
CA ALA A 34 -3.66 6.35 20.97
C ALA A 34 -3.46 7.86 21.26
N SER A 35 -3.80 8.33 22.46
CA SER A 35 -3.69 9.73 22.88
C SER A 35 -2.28 10.11 23.37
N ARG A 36 -1.38 9.14 23.55
CA ARG A 36 0.00 9.38 23.97
C ARG A 36 0.92 9.74 22.81
N LEU A 37 1.94 10.55 23.10
CA LEU A 37 3.02 10.92 22.18
C LEU A 37 3.92 9.75 21.82
N SER A 38 4.24 9.62 20.53
CA SER A 38 5.30 8.73 20.06
C SER A 38 6.69 9.36 20.25
N ALA A 39 6.81 10.69 20.15
CA ALA A 39 8.07 11.39 20.31
C ALA A 39 8.38 11.68 21.79
N MET A 40 9.61 11.40 22.22
CA MET A 40 10.11 11.81 23.54
C MET A 40 10.72 13.22 23.45
N PRO A 41 10.33 14.16 24.33
CA PRO A 41 10.96 15.47 24.41
C PRO A 41 12.47 15.37 24.64
N TYR A 42 13.21 16.34 24.11
CA TYR A 42 14.65 16.48 24.36
C TYR A 42 14.97 17.98 24.46
N LEU A 43 15.57 18.37 25.58
CA LEU A 43 15.93 19.75 25.87
C LEU A 43 17.41 20.00 25.52
N PRO A 44 17.78 21.23 25.10
CA PRO A 44 19.18 21.63 24.94
C PRO A 44 19.98 21.49 26.26
N GLY A 45 21.32 21.40 26.20
CA GLY A 45 22.19 21.32 27.39
C GLY A 45 22.82 19.96 27.67
N GLY A 46 22.58 18.97 26.81
CA GLY A 46 23.14 17.63 26.94
C GLY A 46 22.26 16.68 27.76
N GLY A 47 22.54 15.38 27.64
CA GLY A 47 21.67 14.33 28.17
C GLY A 47 21.57 14.29 29.70
N THR A 48 22.61 14.70 30.43
CA THR A 48 22.65 14.64 31.90
C THR A 48 21.91 15.79 32.58
N LYS A 49 21.61 16.88 31.87
CA LYS A 49 21.00 18.10 32.42
C LYS A 49 19.50 18.21 32.15
N GLN A 50 18.87 17.16 31.59
CA GLN A 50 17.48 17.24 31.13
C GLN A 50 16.50 17.66 32.23
N ILE A 51 16.66 17.11 33.44
CA ILE A 51 15.79 17.41 34.59
C ILE A 51 16.01 18.86 35.08
N GLU A 52 17.25 19.30 35.22
CA GLU A 52 17.61 20.66 35.66
C GLU A 52 17.04 21.70 34.69
N VAL A 53 17.28 21.52 33.39
CA VAL A 53 16.79 22.43 32.34
C VAL A 53 15.26 22.45 32.29
N LEU A 54 14.60 21.31 32.51
CA LEU A 54 13.14 21.27 32.59
C LEU A 54 12.63 22.06 33.80
N ARG A 55 13.25 21.93 34.97
CA ARG A 55 12.88 22.69 36.17
C ARG A 55 13.02 24.20 35.94
N GLU A 56 14.16 24.64 35.42
CA GLU A 56 14.43 26.05 35.13
C GLU A 56 13.41 26.62 34.13
N LEU A 57 13.07 25.85 33.10
CA LEU A 57 12.10 26.26 32.08
C LEU A 57 10.68 26.41 32.66
N LEU A 58 10.22 25.47 33.49
CA LEU A 58 8.89 25.57 34.10
C LEU A 58 8.85 26.65 35.18
N GLN A 59 9.91 26.84 35.97
CA GLN A 59 10.03 27.95 36.93
C GLN A 59 10.01 29.31 36.23
N THR A 60 10.68 29.43 35.08
CA THR A 60 10.64 30.64 34.25
C THR A 60 9.24 30.87 33.69
N THR A 61 8.53 29.80 33.31
CA THR A 61 7.13 29.89 32.85
C THR A 61 6.25 30.48 33.96
N ILE A 62 6.42 30.04 35.21
CA ILE A 62 5.68 30.56 36.37
C ILE A 62 6.06 32.01 36.67
N SER A 63 7.36 32.34 36.71
CA SER A 63 7.83 33.67 37.09
C SER A 63 7.57 34.76 36.05
N SER A 64 7.37 34.38 34.78
CA SER A 64 7.02 35.28 33.68
C SER A 64 5.50 35.36 33.41
N ASP A 65 4.67 34.85 34.33
CA ASP A 65 3.20 34.77 34.17
C ASP A 65 2.78 34.06 32.87
N GLY A 66 3.61 33.13 32.38
CA GLY A 66 3.34 32.35 31.20
C GLY A 66 3.49 33.09 29.87
N VAL A 67 3.98 34.33 29.85
CA VAL A 67 4.07 35.17 28.65
C VAL A 67 5.01 34.54 27.62
N LEU A 68 4.47 34.09 26.48
CA LEU A 68 5.19 33.31 25.47
C LEU A 68 6.31 34.10 24.76
N THR A 69 6.27 35.43 24.81
CA THR A 69 7.33 36.31 24.29
C THR A 69 8.46 36.58 25.29
N ALA A 70 8.35 36.10 26.53
CA ALA A 70 9.43 36.21 27.50
C ALA A 70 10.68 35.46 27.02
N THR A 71 11.86 35.92 27.42
CA THR A 71 13.13 35.30 27.07
C THR A 71 13.56 34.32 28.16
N VAL A 72 14.03 33.15 27.76
CA VAL A 72 14.62 32.13 28.64
C VAL A 72 15.95 31.67 28.06
N LEU A 73 16.90 31.33 28.93
CA LEU A 73 18.13 30.66 28.51
C LEU A 73 17.86 29.17 28.34
N ASP A 74 18.21 28.61 27.17
CA ASP A 74 18.17 27.16 26.99
C ASP A 74 19.34 26.49 27.72
N GLY A 75 19.33 25.17 27.84
CA GLY A 75 20.41 24.45 28.55
C GLY A 75 21.81 24.56 27.93
N ASN A 76 21.95 25.16 26.73
CA ASN A 76 23.25 25.51 26.14
C ASN A 76 23.67 26.96 26.44
N GLY A 77 22.87 27.71 27.20
CA GLY A 77 23.09 29.13 27.52
C GLY A 77 22.69 30.08 26.39
N LEU A 78 21.88 29.64 25.42
CA LEU A 78 21.38 30.51 24.34
C LEU A 78 20.02 31.10 24.72
N GLU A 79 19.84 32.40 24.51
CA GLU A 79 18.55 33.07 24.69
C GLU A 79 17.55 32.62 23.61
N ARG A 80 16.34 32.26 24.04
CA ARG A 80 15.21 31.91 23.17
C ARG A 80 13.91 32.45 23.73
N SER A 81 12.90 32.57 22.87
CA SER A 81 11.54 32.84 23.33
C SER A 81 11.01 31.65 24.14
N LEU A 82 10.21 31.94 25.17
CA LEU A 82 9.53 30.92 25.98
C LEU A 82 8.66 30.02 25.09
N ARG A 83 8.03 30.58 24.05
CA ARG A 83 7.30 29.84 23.01
C ARG A 83 8.13 28.74 22.37
N ASP A 84 9.34 29.06 21.92
CA ASP A 84 10.22 28.09 21.25
C ASP A 84 10.75 27.04 22.23
N ALA A 85 11.06 27.46 23.46
CA ALA A 85 11.55 26.58 24.51
C ALA A 85 10.50 25.56 24.99
N LEU A 86 9.22 25.96 25.06
CA LEU A 86 8.12 25.09 25.49
C LEU A 86 7.59 24.16 24.40
N LYS A 87 7.91 24.42 23.12
CA LYS A 87 7.41 23.64 21.98
C LYS A 87 7.59 22.11 22.15
N PRO A 88 8.75 21.58 22.61
CA PRO A 88 8.93 20.14 22.82
C PRO A 88 8.09 19.55 23.96
N LEU A 89 7.58 20.38 24.88
CA LEU A 89 6.88 19.97 26.11
C LEU A 89 5.35 20.13 26.03
N SER A 90 4.86 20.91 25.07
CA SER A 90 3.45 21.32 24.92
C SER A 90 2.43 20.17 24.86
N SER A 91 2.85 18.95 24.52
CA SER A 91 1.97 17.77 24.48
C SER A 91 2.41 16.64 25.41
N ALA A 92 3.44 16.88 26.25
CA ALA A 92 4.00 15.91 27.16
C ALA A 92 3.45 16.01 28.60
N GLY A 93 2.43 16.86 28.81
CA GLY A 93 1.71 16.98 30.09
C GLY A 93 2.26 18.03 31.07
N PHE A 94 3.30 18.79 30.71
CA PHE A 94 3.93 19.77 31.62
C PHE A 94 3.33 21.17 31.56
N VAL A 95 2.82 21.57 30.40
CA VAL A 95 2.26 22.91 30.18
C VAL A 95 0.97 22.82 29.38
N GLN A 96 0.08 23.78 29.58
CA GLN A 96 -1.18 23.94 28.87
C GLN A 96 -1.30 25.35 28.31
N SER A 97 -1.91 25.49 27.13
CA SER A 97 -2.19 26.81 26.54
C SER A 97 -3.35 27.45 27.28
N VAL A 98 -3.16 28.69 27.74
CA VAL A 98 -4.22 29.50 28.34
C VAL A 98 -4.90 30.32 27.23
N ASP A 99 -4.09 31.01 26.43
CA ASP A 99 -4.51 31.73 25.24
C ASP A 99 -3.40 31.75 24.18
N ARG A 100 -3.48 32.65 23.18
CA ARG A 100 -2.50 32.74 22.08
C ARG A 100 -1.11 33.19 22.54
N ASP A 101 -1.04 33.93 23.64
CA ASP A 101 0.15 34.62 24.12
C ASP A 101 0.60 34.11 25.51
N HIS A 102 -0.19 33.28 26.19
CA HIS A 102 0.13 32.73 27.51
C HIS A 102 0.05 31.19 27.57
N ALA A 103 0.96 30.60 28.35
CA ALA A 103 0.95 29.19 28.75
C ALA A 103 1.09 29.03 30.26
N ALA A 104 0.39 28.06 30.84
CA ALA A 104 0.48 27.74 32.26
C ALA A 104 1.14 26.37 32.47
N VAL A 105 1.87 26.21 33.58
CA VAL A 105 2.33 24.90 34.05
C VAL A 105 1.12 24.11 34.56
N THR A 106 1.03 22.82 34.25
CA THR A 106 -0.07 21.95 34.71
C THR A 106 0.04 21.68 36.21
N ASP A 107 -1.08 21.35 36.86
CA ASP A 107 -1.10 21.06 38.31
C ASP A 107 -0.16 19.89 38.68
N GLU A 108 -0.08 18.85 37.83
CA GLU A 108 0.84 17.73 38.03
C GLU A 108 2.32 18.17 37.96
N ALA A 109 2.64 19.04 37.00
CA ALA A 109 4.00 19.55 36.85
C ALA A 109 4.38 20.54 37.95
N ALA A 110 3.43 21.36 38.42
CA ALA A 110 3.62 22.23 39.57
C ALA A 110 3.87 21.41 40.86
N ALA A 111 3.08 20.36 41.10
CA ALA A 111 3.28 19.45 42.23
C ALA A 111 4.65 18.75 42.19
N TRP A 112 5.13 18.40 40.99
CA TRP A 112 6.48 17.85 40.81
C TRP A 112 7.59 18.88 41.07
N LEU A 113 7.40 20.15 40.66
CA LEU A 113 8.36 21.21 40.97
C LEU A 113 8.52 21.41 42.48
N ASP A 114 7.40 21.39 43.21
CA ASP A 114 7.37 21.61 44.66
C ASP A 114 7.93 20.40 45.43
N SER A 115 7.52 19.18 45.08
CA SER A 115 7.94 17.96 45.77
C SER A 115 9.37 17.54 45.44
N GLN A 116 9.86 17.94 44.26
CA GLN A 116 11.10 17.48 43.66
C GLN A 116 11.20 15.95 43.51
N ASP A 117 10.09 15.23 43.55
CA ASP A 117 10.07 13.77 43.47
C ASP A 117 10.12 13.27 42.02
N ASP A 118 11.24 12.67 41.63
CA ASP A 118 11.48 12.07 40.31
C ASP A 118 10.45 10.99 39.93
N ALA A 119 9.77 10.36 40.90
CA ALA A 119 8.67 9.45 40.61
C ALA A 119 7.46 10.16 39.98
N GLN A 120 7.19 11.41 40.39
CA GLN A 120 6.12 12.21 39.78
C GLN A 120 6.49 12.64 38.35
N LEU A 121 7.76 12.95 38.10
CA LEU A 121 8.23 13.23 36.74
C LEU A 121 8.03 12.03 35.82
N LEU A 122 8.40 10.83 36.27
CA LEU A 122 8.15 9.60 35.53
C LEU A 122 6.65 9.38 35.30
N ALA A 123 5.81 9.67 36.29
CA ALA A 123 4.36 9.54 36.20
C ALA A 123 3.77 10.41 35.07
N ILE A 124 4.16 11.69 35.02
CA ILE A 124 3.73 12.63 33.98
C ILE A 124 4.12 12.10 32.60
N PHE A 125 5.39 11.71 32.42
CA PHE A 125 5.85 11.17 31.15
C PHE A 125 5.17 9.86 30.79
N HIS A 126 5.04 8.90 31.71
CA HIS A 126 4.38 7.61 31.45
C HIS A 126 2.92 7.78 31.04
N ARG A 127 2.23 8.78 31.63
CA ARG A 127 0.85 9.11 31.29
C ARG A 127 0.69 9.65 29.87
N HIS A 128 1.65 10.44 29.39
CA HIS A 128 1.53 11.17 28.13
C HIS A 128 2.40 10.64 26.99
N VAL A 129 3.42 9.82 27.26
CA VAL A 129 4.40 9.35 26.27
C VAL A 129 4.38 7.83 26.19
N ARG A 130 4.31 7.30 24.96
CA ARG A 130 4.35 5.87 24.68
C ARG A 130 5.72 5.28 24.99
N TYR A 131 5.73 4.03 25.45
CA TYR A 131 6.94 3.21 25.57
C TYR A 131 7.96 3.80 26.52
N LEU A 132 7.53 4.08 27.75
CA LEU A 132 8.41 4.60 28.81
C LEU A 132 8.46 3.62 29.99
N GLY A 133 7.33 3.40 30.66
CA GLY A 133 7.19 2.32 31.64
C GLY A 133 7.34 0.96 30.96
N GLU A 134 6.85 0.83 29.74
CA GLU A 134 6.96 -0.39 28.94
C GLU A 134 8.42 -0.69 28.57
N LEU A 135 9.26 0.34 28.38
CA LEU A 135 10.69 0.18 28.14
C LEU A 135 11.39 -0.40 29.37
N LEU A 136 11.05 0.10 30.58
CA LEU A 136 11.54 -0.47 31.84
C LEU A 136 11.14 -1.95 31.97
N ALA A 137 9.90 -2.30 31.61
CA ALA A 137 9.43 -3.68 31.62
C ALA A 137 10.19 -4.60 30.65
N VAL A 138 10.55 -4.10 29.47
CA VAL A 138 11.38 -4.84 28.50
C VAL A 138 12.80 -5.09 29.05
N LEU A 139 13.32 -4.17 29.86
CA LEU A 139 14.64 -4.27 30.51
C LEU A 139 14.64 -5.09 31.82
N GLU A 140 13.48 -5.35 32.42
CA GLU A 140 13.39 -6.02 33.72
C GLU A 140 14.01 -7.44 33.72
N PRO A 141 13.75 -8.31 32.72
CA PRO A 141 14.28 -9.67 32.73
C PRO A 141 15.80 -9.75 32.55
N GLU A 142 16.36 -8.88 31.72
CA GLU A 142 17.78 -8.91 31.33
C GLU A 142 18.24 -7.58 30.72
N ARG A 143 19.55 -7.32 30.80
CA ARG A 143 20.16 -6.19 30.07
C ARG A 143 19.97 -6.37 28.56
N ARG A 144 19.67 -5.28 27.85
CA ARG A 144 19.44 -5.31 26.40
C ARG A 144 20.26 -4.25 25.69
N THR A 145 20.54 -4.46 24.41
CA THR A 145 21.14 -3.40 23.59
C THR A 145 20.11 -2.35 23.20
N VAL A 146 20.57 -1.13 22.87
CA VAL A 146 19.69 -0.08 22.30
C VAL A 146 18.97 -0.59 21.04
N ARG A 147 19.60 -1.47 20.26
CA ARG A 147 18.98 -2.07 19.06
C ARG A 147 17.83 -3.00 19.43
N ASP A 148 18.01 -3.85 20.43
CA ASP A 148 16.95 -4.76 20.90
C ASP A 148 15.75 -3.97 21.45
N LEU A 149 16.02 -2.84 22.12
CA LEU A 149 14.96 -1.94 22.60
C LEU A 149 14.22 -1.22 21.47
N VAL A 150 14.88 -0.90 20.35
CA VAL A 150 14.22 -0.38 19.13
C VAL A 150 13.38 -1.47 18.47
N GLU A 151 13.91 -2.69 18.40
CA GLU A 151 13.20 -3.84 17.85
C GLU A 151 11.96 -4.20 18.66
N ALA A 152 12.08 -4.21 20.00
CA ALA A 152 10.94 -4.37 20.89
C ALA A 152 9.92 -3.24 20.70
N ALA A 153 10.35 -1.98 20.60
CA ALA A 153 9.44 -0.86 20.32
C ALA A 153 8.62 -1.10 19.04
N GLY A 154 9.26 -1.55 17.96
CA GLY A 154 8.61 -1.87 16.69
C GLY A 154 7.68 -3.08 16.77
N LYS A 155 8.17 -4.22 17.25
CA LYS A 155 7.44 -5.51 17.25
C LYS A 155 6.34 -5.56 18.31
N GLN A 156 6.62 -5.07 19.51
CA GLN A 156 5.77 -5.22 20.68
C GLN A 156 4.82 -4.04 20.91
N TYR A 157 5.19 -2.85 20.41
CA TYR A 157 4.49 -1.60 20.73
C TYR A 157 4.09 -0.76 19.49
N ASP A 158 4.25 -1.30 18.28
CA ASP A 158 3.98 -0.63 16.99
C ASP A 158 4.68 0.74 16.83
N LEU A 159 5.91 0.84 17.36
CA LEU A 159 6.77 2.02 17.28
C LEU A 159 7.95 1.75 16.35
N ALA A 160 7.65 1.61 15.04
CA ALA A 160 8.63 1.34 13.98
C ALA A 160 9.46 2.60 13.62
N TRP A 161 10.29 3.08 14.55
CA TRP A 161 11.18 4.20 14.29
C TRP A 161 12.33 3.80 13.35
N THR A 162 12.62 4.64 12.35
CA THR A 162 13.72 4.42 11.39
C THR A 162 15.11 4.64 11.98
N THR A 163 15.19 5.32 13.13
CA THR A 163 16.44 5.61 13.83
C THR A 163 16.31 5.29 15.33
N PRO A 164 17.43 4.97 16.02
CA PRO A 164 17.43 4.68 17.46
C PRO A 164 17.25 5.92 18.34
N ASP A 165 17.12 7.12 17.76
CA ASP A 165 17.09 8.40 18.48
C ASP A 165 15.97 8.45 19.54
N GLN A 166 14.77 7.98 19.19
CA GLN A 166 13.61 7.99 20.08
C GLN A 166 13.78 7.06 21.30
N THR A 167 14.43 5.91 21.10
CA THR A 167 14.79 5.00 22.19
C THR A 167 15.88 5.60 23.06
N ARG A 168 16.91 6.21 22.44
CA ARG A 168 18.00 6.88 23.17
C ARG A 168 17.49 8.01 24.06
N ARG A 169 16.59 8.87 23.57
CA ARG A 169 16.00 9.95 24.39
C ARG A 169 15.29 9.42 25.63
N ARG A 170 14.54 8.32 25.51
CA ARG A 170 13.88 7.67 26.65
C ARG A 170 14.90 7.13 27.65
N ILE A 171 15.93 6.46 27.16
CA ILE A 171 17.04 5.98 28.01
C ILE A 171 17.70 7.16 28.73
N THR A 172 17.98 8.27 28.04
CA THR A 172 18.57 9.47 28.64
C THR A 172 17.72 10.00 29.81
N TRP A 173 16.41 10.16 29.63
CA TRP A 173 15.51 10.59 30.70
C TRP A 173 15.48 9.59 31.86
N LEU A 174 15.35 8.29 31.56
CA LEU A 174 15.35 7.24 32.57
C LEU A 174 16.68 7.13 33.31
N SER A 175 17.81 7.44 32.67
CA SER A 175 19.11 7.52 33.31
C SER A 175 19.24 8.73 34.22
N CYS A 176 18.67 9.89 33.85
CA CYS A 176 18.62 11.05 34.75
C CYS A 176 17.78 10.75 36.01
N LEU A 177 16.72 9.96 35.87
CA LEU A 177 15.88 9.48 36.98
C LEU A 177 16.53 8.36 37.80
N GLY A 178 17.74 7.92 37.43
CA GLY A 178 18.42 6.77 38.03
C GLY A 178 17.71 5.44 37.82
N ALA A 179 16.76 5.34 36.89
CA ALA A 179 15.97 4.14 36.61
C ALA A 179 16.69 3.12 35.72
N VAL A 180 17.60 3.58 34.85
CA VAL A 180 18.42 2.72 33.97
C VAL A 180 19.85 3.23 33.89
N GLU A 181 20.79 2.33 33.63
CA GLU A 181 22.21 2.65 33.45
C GLU A 181 22.80 1.94 32.24
N TYR A 182 23.81 2.56 31.63
CA TYR A 182 24.61 1.96 30.57
C TYR A 182 25.69 1.06 31.18
N CYS A 183 25.60 -0.25 30.96
CA CYS A 183 26.67 -1.18 31.34
C CYS A 183 27.85 -1.12 30.36
N THR A 184 27.55 -0.83 29.09
CA THR A 184 28.52 -0.60 28.01
C THR A 184 27.99 0.50 27.09
N SER A 185 28.73 0.86 26.04
CA SER A 185 28.28 1.87 25.06
C SER A 185 26.97 1.51 24.34
N THR A 186 26.54 0.25 24.36
CA THR A 186 25.33 -0.23 23.67
C THR A 186 24.34 -0.94 24.58
N HIS A 187 24.75 -1.45 25.73
CA HIS A 187 23.90 -2.22 26.64
C HIS A 187 23.36 -1.36 27.78
N VAL A 188 22.07 -1.51 28.04
CA VAL A 188 21.33 -0.81 29.09
C VAL A 188 20.74 -1.84 30.03
N THR A 189 20.75 -1.56 31.33
CA THR A 189 20.08 -2.38 32.35
C THR A 189 19.17 -1.50 33.20
N ILE A 190 18.12 -2.10 33.77
CA ILE A 190 17.31 -1.47 34.80
C ILE A 190 18.05 -1.48 36.15
N THR A 191 17.94 -0.40 36.91
CA THR A 191 18.49 -0.30 38.28
C THR A 191 17.46 -0.79 39.31
N GLN A 192 17.85 -0.91 40.58
CA GLN A 192 16.90 -1.20 41.66
C GLN A 192 15.81 -0.12 41.76
N ARG A 193 16.20 1.16 41.64
CA ARG A 193 15.27 2.29 41.60
C ARG A 193 14.31 2.19 40.43
N GLY A 194 14.79 1.76 39.26
CA GLY A 194 13.96 1.54 38.08
C GLY A 194 12.88 0.47 38.30
N ARG A 195 13.20 -0.62 39.01
CA ARG A 195 12.21 -1.65 39.37
C ARG A 195 11.15 -1.15 40.34
N GLU A 196 11.56 -0.39 41.35
CA GLU A 196 10.63 0.24 42.30
C GLU A 196 9.67 1.19 41.58
N LEU A 197 10.20 2.01 40.67
CA LEU A 197 9.40 2.89 39.83
C LEU A 197 8.45 2.10 38.92
N LEU A 198 8.95 1.06 38.23
CA LEU A 198 8.14 0.19 37.37
C LEU A 198 6.95 -0.42 38.12
N ALA A 199 7.14 -0.86 39.37
CA ALA A 199 6.07 -1.43 40.19
C ALA A 199 4.92 -0.45 40.49
N THR A 200 5.17 0.86 40.39
CA THR A 200 4.14 1.89 40.55
C THR A 200 3.36 2.20 39.28
N LEU A 201 3.74 1.65 38.12
CA LEU A 201 3.14 1.98 36.83
C LEU A 201 2.13 0.91 36.39
N LEU A 202 1.01 1.35 35.82
CA LEU A 202 0.12 0.48 35.08
C LEU A 202 0.53 0.48 33.61
N LEU A 203 1.28 -0.54 33.20
CA LEU A 203 1.72 -0.67 31.82
C LEU A 203 0.53 -0.82 30.87
N ASP A 204 0.63 -0.15 29.74
CA ASP A 204 -0.38 -0.21 28.68
C ASP A 204 0.33 -0.07 27.34
N GLY A 205 -0.16 -0.78 26.32
CA GLY A 205 0.49 -0.90 25.02
C GLY A 205 -0.56 -1.26 23.97
N PRO A 206 -0.25 -1.22 22.67
CA PRO A 206 -1.16 -1.80 21.70
C PRO A 206 -1.33 -3.26 22.10
N HIS A 207 -2.58 -3.72 22.27
CA HIS A 207 -2.85 -5.09 22.69
C HIS A 207 -2.05 -6.03 21.79
N GLN A 208 -0.95 -6.56 22.31
CA GLN A 208 -0.37 -7.76 21.73
C GLN A 208 -1.45 -8.79 21.90
N THR A 209 -1.90 -9.34 20.79
CA THR A 209 -2.62 -10.60 20.75
C THR A 209 -1.72 -11.60 21.46
N ARG A 210 -1.86 -11.71 22.78
CA ARG A 210 -1.51 -12.92 23.51
C ARG A 210 -2.16 -14.00 22.66
N ALA A 211 -1.39 -14.97 22.18
CA ALA A 211 -1.94 -16.16 21.56
C ALA A 211 -2.98 -16.73 22.53
N ARG A 212 -4.23 -16.33 22.34
CA ARG A 212 -5.37 -16.83 23.08
C ARG A 212 -5.54 -18.21 22.48
N THR A 213 -5.43 -19.22 23.32
CA THR A 213 -5.93 -20.55 23.00
C THR A 213 -7.35 -20.34 22.45
N PRO A 214 -7.63 -20.73 21.20
CA PRO A 214 -8.87 -20.33 20.55
C PRO A 214 -10.03 -21.03 21.25
N GLU A 215 -10.85 -20.26 21.97
CA GLU A 215 -12.26 -20.62 22.06
C GLU A 215 -12.82 -20.56 20.64
N PRO A 216 -13.56 -21.57 20.17
CA PRO A 216 -14.09 -21.59 18.81
C PRO A 216 -15.00 -20.37 18.61
N VAL A 217 -14.59 -19.45 17.74
CA VAL A 217 -15.38 -18.27 17.39
C VAL A 217 -16.56 -18.75 16.55
N LYS A 218 -17.77 -18.64 17.10
CA LYS A 218 -18.98 -19.05 16.39
C LYS A 218 -19.36 -18.00 15.34
N VAL A 219 -19.22 -18.35 14.06
CA VAL A 219 -19.74 -17.55 12.94
C VAL A 219 -21.20 -17.92 12.70
N ASN A 220 -22.10 -16.94 12.82
CA ASN A 220 -23.51 -17.15 12.49
C ASN A 220 -23.69 -17.37 10.99
N ASP A 221 -24.61 -18.27 10.64
CA ASP A 221 -24.97 -18.52 9.25
C ASP A 221 -25.75 -17.31 8.70
N PRO A 222 -25.42 -16.81 7.50
CA PRO A 222 -26.15 -15.71 6.91
C PRO A 222 -27.56 -16.17 6.48
N PRO A 223 -28.53 -15.25 6.36
CA PRO A 223 -29.85 -15.55 5.82
C PRO A 223 -29.77 -16.30 4.47
N GLN A 224 -30.70 -17.22 4.23
CA GLN A 224 -30.68 -18.12 3.07
C GLN A 224 -30.45 -17.41 1.71
N PRO A 225 -31.08 -16.25 1.40
CA PRO A 225 -30.82 -15.55 0.14
C PRO A 225 -29.37 -15.08 -0.03
N ILE A 226 -28.70 -14.72 1.07
CA ILE A 226 -27.28 -14.31 1.07
C ILE A 226 -26.39 -15.56 1.01
N ALA A 227 -26.71 -16.59 1.79
CA ALA A 227 -26.02 -17.88 1.74
C ALA A 227 -26.00 -18.49 0.32
N ALA A 228 -27.13 -18.38 -0.41
CA ALA A 228 -27.25 -18.84 -1.78
C ALA A 228 -26.30 -18.11 -2.74
N LEU A 229 -26.09 -16.79 -2.57
CA LEU A 229 -25.11 -16.04 -3.37
C LEU A 229 -23.67 -16.51 -3.11
N LEU A 230 -23.35 -16.82 -1.85
CA LEU A 230 -22.00 -17.21 -1.42
C LEU A 230 -21.65 -18.63 -1.84
N GLY A 231 -22.61 -19.58 -1.73
CA GLY A 231 -22.41 -20.98 -2.15
C GLY A 231 -22.13 -21.13 -3.66
N ASP A 232 -22.46 -20.11 -4.42
CA ASP A 232 -22.36 -20.01 -5.86
C ASP A 232 -21.06 -19.34 -6.35
N MET A 233 -20.13 -18.99 -5.43
CA MET A 233 -18.90 -18.26 -5.75
C MET A 233 -17.77 -19.17 -6.23
N THR A 234 -17.46 -19.08 -7.53
CA THR A 234 -16.27 -19.67 -8.16
C THR A 234 -15.19 -18.60 -8.38
N GLN A 235 -13.93 -18.99 -8.61
CA GLN A 235 -12.85 -18.03 -8.92
C GLN A 235 -13.22 -17.11 -10.11
N ALA A 236 -13.80 -17.66 -11.18
CA ALA A 236 -14.25 -16.86 -12.33
C ALA A 236 -15.34 -15.83 -11.96
N ARG A 237 -16.28 -16.19 -11.08
CA ARG A 237 -17.30 -15.24 -10.58
C ARG A 237 -16.69 -14.19 -9.66
N LEU A 238 -15.74 -14.59 -8.80
CA LEU A 238 -15.02 -13.69 -7.91
C LEU A 238 -14.20 -12.67 -8.70
N GLU A 239 -13.52 -13.07 -9.77
CA GLU A 239 -12.79 -12.16 -10.68
C GLU A 239 -13.71 -11.23 -11.49
N GLY A 240 -14.93 -11.68 -11.79
CA GLY A 240 -15.94 -10.93 -12.53
C GLY A 240 -16.68 -9.86 -11.72
N ARG A 241 -16.40 -9.72 -10.43
CA ARG A 241 -17.06 -8.75 -9.54
C ARG A 241 -16.75 -7.30 -9.92
N ASN A 242 -17.56 -6.37 -9.42
CA ASN A 242 -17.41 -4.95 -9.73
C ASN A 242 -16.14 -4.36 -9.05
N PRO A 243 -15.25 -3.67 -9.79
CA PRO A 243 -14.07 -3.04 -9.19
C PRO A 243 -14.41 -1.78 -8.38
N ILE A 244 -15.36 -0.98 -8.86
CA ILE A 244 -15.65 0.36 -8.32
C ILE A 244 -16.83 0.27 -7.36
N LEU A 245 -16.56 0.52 -6.08
CA LEU A 245 -17.60 0.81 -5.08
C LEU A 245 -17.90 2.31 -5.18
N GLY A 246 -19.13 2.65 -5.55
CA GLY A 246 -19.54 4.03 -5.84
C GLY A 246 -19.75 4.87 -4.59
N TYR A 247 -20.44 5.99 -4.77
CA TYR A 247 -20.70 6.95 -3.70
C TYR A 247 -21.80 6.46 -2.76
N ILE A 248 -21.51 6.46 -1.46
CA ILE A 248 -22.46 6.23 -0.38
C ILE A 248 -22.59 7.54 0.41
N PRO A 249 -23.79 8.12 0.53
CA PRO A 249 -23.97 9.39 1.20
C PRO A 249 -23.89 9.21 2.71
N ARG A 250 -23.29 10.18 3.40
CA ARG A 250 -23.04 10.13 4.86
C ARG A 250 -23.62 11.31 5.65
N GLY A 251 -24.42 12.15 5.00
CA GLY A 251 -24.88 13.41 5.59
C GLY A 251 -23.71 14.29 6.05
N ASN A 252 -23.94 15.09 7.08
CA ASN A 252 -22.95 15.97 7.71
C ASN A 252 -21.87 15.20 8.53
N GLY A 253 -21.69 13.90 8.29
CA GLY A 253 -20.71 13.06 8.98
C GLY A 253 -21.24 12.31 10.20
N GLU A 254 -22.55 12.33 10.45
CA GLU A 254 -23.19 11.71 11.63
C GLU A 254 -23.55 10.22 11.43
N ALA A 255 -23.79 9.77 10.18
CA ALA A 255 -24.21 8.40 9.89
C ALA A 255 -23.04 7.51 9.45
N ASP A 256 -22.93 6.31 10.03
CA ASP A 256 -22.01 5.26 9.56
C ASP A 256 -22.48 4.67 8.22
N VAL A 257 -21.55 4.11 7.43
CA VAL A 257 -21.79 3.56 6.08
C VAL A 257 -22.89 2.49 6.10
N VAL A 258 -22.89 1.62 7.11
CA VAL A 258 -23.89 0.55 7.24
C VAL A 258 -25.29 1.14 7.47
N GLN A 259 -25.41 2.09 8.40
CA GLN A 259 -26.67 2.76 8.72
C GLN A 259 -27.20 3.57 7.55
N ALA A 260 -26.32 4.24 6.79
CA ALA A 260 -26.72 4.98 5.61
C ALA A 260 -27.29 4.06 4.51
N LEU A 261 -26.63 2.92 4.27
CA LEU A 261 -27.14 1.92 3.33
C LEU A 261 -28.46 1.31 3.83
N GLU A 262 -28.56 0.98 5.12
CA GLU A 262 -29.76 0.41 5.71
C GLU A 262 -30.96 1.36 5.56
N ALA A 263 -30.80 2.64 5.89
CA ALA A 263 -31.82 3.65 5.74
C ALA A 263 -32.27 3.83 4.27
N LEU A 264 -31.34 3.80 3.31
CA LEU A 264 -31.67 3.90 1.88
C LEU A 264 -32.43 2.66 1.36
N VAL A 265 -32.04 1.46 1.78
CA VAL A 265 -32.72 0.22 1.37
C VAL A 265 -34.08 0.13 2.05
N ASN A 266 -34.18 0.55 3.32
CA ASN A 266 -35.45 0.63 4.03
C ASN A 266 -36.41 1.64 3.39
N ALA A 267 -35.91 2.80 2.95
CA ALA A 267 -36.71 3.78 2.21
C ALA A 267 -37.18 3.29 0.82
N ALA A 268 -36.52 2.26 0.27
CA ALA A 268 -36.98 1.57 -0.93
C ALA A 268 -37.99 0.45 -0.65
N SER A 269 -38.18 0.06 0.60
CA SER A 269 -39.07 -1.03 1.02
C SER A 269 -40.51 -0.54 1.28
N PRO A 270 -41.55 -1.31 0.89
CA PRO A 270 -41.49 -2.49 0.04
C PRO A 270 -41.26 -2.14 -1.44
N SER A 271 -41.60 -0.90 -1.84
CA SER A 271 -41.42 -0.35 -3.18
C SER A 271 -41.45 1.17 -3.14
N THR A 272 -40.61 1.83 -3.94
CA THR A 272 -40.52 3.29 -4.01
C THR A 272 -40.23 3.79 -5.42
N THR A 273 -40.53 5.06 -5.70
CA THR A 273 -40.14 5.68 -6.97
C THR A 273 -38.76 6.33 -6.88
N LYS A 274 -38.09 6.51 -8.03
CA LYS A 274 -36.81 7.24 -8.11
C LYS A 274 -36.90 8.63 -7.49
N ALA A 275 -38.01 9.33 -7.72
CA ALA A 275 -38.24 10.69 -7.21
C ALA A 275 -38.42 10.69 -5.68
N ASN A 276 -39.17 9.74 -5.14
CA ASN A 276 -39.36 9.63 -3.69
C ASN A 276 -38.07 9.24 -2.97
N LEU A 277 -37.28 8.32 -3.55
CA LEU A 277 -35.99 7.93 -2.99
C LEU A 277 -34.95 9.06 -3.08
N LEU A 278 -35.01 9.89 -4.14
CA LEU A 278 -34.23 11.12 -4.23
C LEU A 278 -34.61 12.10 -3.12
N ALA A 279 -35.91 12.38 -2.95
CA ALA A 279 -36.40 13.29 -1.91
C ALA A 279 -35.97 12.83 -0.51
N PHE A 280 -36.05 11.51 -0.24
CA PHE A 280 -35.54 10.93 0.99
C PHE A 280 -34.04 11.16 1.17
N ALA A 281 -33.24 10.94 0.13
CA ALA A 281 -31.79 11.12 0.19
C ALA A 281 -31.36 12.60 0.32
N GLU A 282 -32.11 13.51 -0.30
CA GLU A 282 -31.96 14.97 -0.14
C GLU A 282 -32.23 15.37 1.31
N GLU A 283 -33.35 14.93 1.88
CA GLU A 283 -33.77 15.28 3.24
C GLU A 283 -32.85 14.68 4.32
N HIS A 284 -32.53 13.39 4.21
CA HIS A 284 -31.83 12.65 5.27
C HIS A 284 -30.30 12.76 5.17
N PHE A 285 -29.76 12.98 3.98
CA PHE A 285 -28.30 12.98 3.75
C PHE A 285 -27.78 14.21 3.00
N GLY A 286 -28.62 15.17 2.61
CA GLY A 286 -28.20 16.38 1.90
C GLY A 286 -27.62 16.11 0.50
N VAL A 287 -28.03 15.02 -0.15
CA VAL A 287 -27.51 14.61 -1.46
C VAL A 287 -28.15 15.44 -2.56
N SER A 288 -27.36 16.06 -3.45
CA SER A 288 -27.92 16.77 -4.61
C SER A 288 -28.53 15.80 -5.64
N GLU A 289 -29.52 16.27 -6.41
CA GLU A 289 -30.07 15.55 -7.57
C GLU A 289 -28.97 15.02 -8.52
N SER A 290 -27.94 15.83 -8.78
CA SER A 290 -26.78 15.46 -9.62
C SER A 290 -25.93 14.33 -9.03
N SER A 291 -25.92 14.16 -7.71
CA SER A 291 -25.13 13.14 -7.00
C SER A 291 -25.93 11.87 -6.73
N PHE A 292 -27.27 11.96 -6.70
CA PHE A 292 -28.16 10.84 -6.43
C PHE A 292 -28.03 9.70 -7.45
N GLY A 293 -27.73 10.01 -8.71
CA GLY A 293 -27.47 8.97 -9.72
C GLY A 293 -26.35 8.00 -9.33
N ALA A 294 -25.30 8.50 -8.65
CA ALA A 294 -24.20 7.67 -8.15
C ALA A 294 -24.61 6.83 -6.93
N VAL A 295 -25.47 7.37 -6.05
CA VAL A 295 -26.06 6.63 -4.92
C VAL A 295 -26.90 5.47 -5.44
N LEU A 296 -27.82 5.76 -6.37
CA LEU A 296 -28.71 4.78 -6.96
C LEU A 296 -27.93 3.67 -7.67
N THR A 297 -26.91 4.02 -8.45
CA THR A 297 -26.01 3.05 -9.10
C THR A 297 -25.32 2.15 -8.07
N THR A 298 -24.92 2.70 -6.92
CA THR A 298 -24.27 1.93 -5.84
C THR A 298 -25.24 0.95 -5.20
N LEU A 299 -26.47 1.37 -4.91
CA LEU A 299 -27.51 0.50 -4.36
C LEU A 299 -27.91 -0.63 -5.32
N THR A 300 -28.02 -0.35 -6.62
CA THR A 300 -28.34 -1.38 -7.61
C THR A 300 -27.16 -2.35 -7.84
N ARG A 301 -25.93 -1.84 -7.97
CA ARG A 301 -24.75 -2.71 -8.22
C ARG A 301 -24.31 -3.54 -7.02
N SER A 302 -24.58 -3.04 -5.81
CA SER A 302 -24.43 -3.85 -4.59
C SER A 302 -25.48 -4.96 -4.51
N GLY A 303 -26.52 -4.93 -5.35
CA GLY A 303 -27.60 -5.91 -5.30
C GLY A 303 -28.50 -5.73 -4.08
N LEU A 304 -28.51 -4.55 -3.46
CA LEU A 304 -29.38 -4.22 -2.33
C LEU A 304 -30.80 -3.89 -2.78
N ILE A 305 -30.93 -3.18 -3.91
CA ILE A 305 -32.21 -2.87 -4.57
C ILE A 305 -32.15 -3.22 -6.06
N GLU A 306 -33.32 -3.39 -6.67
CA GLU A 306 -33.47 -3.60 -8.11
C GLU A 306 -34.60 -2.73 -8.67
N GLN A 307 -34.57 -2.51 -9.99
CA GLN A 307 -35.62 -1.79 -10.68
C GLN A 307 -36.68 -2.78 -11.17
N THR A 308 -37.89 -2.72 -10.60
CA THR A 308 -38.99 -3.65 -10.94
C THR A 308 -39.89 -3.09 -12.05
N SER A 309 -40.01 -1.76 -12.17
CA SER A 309 -40.68 -1.09 -13.29
C SER A 309 -40.04 0.28 -13.61
N LEU A 310 -40.56 1.01 -14.61
CA LEU A 310 -40.02 2.31 -15.00
C LEU A 310 -39.99 3.26 -13.79
N ASN A 311 -38.78 3.66 -13.36
CA ASN A 311 -38.54 4.50 -12.18
C ASN A 311 -39.06 3.96 -10.83
N VAL A 312 -39.29 2.65 -10.69
CA VAL A 312 -39.70 2.03 -9.43
C VAL A 312 -38.63 1.05 -8.97
N TYR A 313 -38.26 1.13 -7.70
CA TYR A 313 -37.21 0.35 -7.07
C TYR A 313 -37.72 -0.37 -5.84
N GLU A 314 -37.25 -1.60 -5.64
CA GLU A 314 -37.57 -2.43 -4.48
C GLU A 314 -36.30 -3.10 -3.95
N PRO A 315 -36.23 -3.47 -2.66
CA PRO A 315 -35.13 -4.27 -2.16
C PRO A 315 -35.15 -5.65 -2.81
N THR A 316 -34.00 -6.15 -3.23
CA THR A 316 -33.83 -7.51 -3.77
C THR A 316 -34.09 -8.55 -2.67
N LEU A 317 -34.24 -9.83 -3.02
CA LEU A 317 -34.36 -10.90 -2.00
C LEU A 317 -33.20 -10.90 -0.97
N PRO A 318 -31.91 -10.82 -1.35
CA PRO A 318 -30.80 -10.61 -0.41
C PRO A 318 -30.87 -9.29 0.36
N GLY A 319 -31.31 -8.20 -0.28
CA GLY A 319 -31.45 -6.89 0.37
C GLY A 319 -32.52 -6.89 1.47
N ARG A 320 -33.68 -7.55 1.24
CA ARG A 320 -34.73 -7.76 2.25
C ARG A 320 -34.22 -8.61 3.40
N ALA A 321 -33.56 -9.72 3.09
CA ALA A 321 -33.02 -10.62 4.11
C ALA A 321 -31.98 -9.92 5.00
N TRP A 322 -31.17 -9.01 4.43
CA TRP A 322 -30.26 -8.17 5.21
C TRP A 322 -30.99 -7.13 6.06
N LEU A 323 -32.02 -6.44 5.53
CA LEU A 323 -32.84 -5.52 6.33
C LEU A 323 -33.48 -6.21 7.54
N GLU A 324 -33.91 -7.46 7.38
CA GLU A 324 -34.50 -8.26 8.46
C GLU A 324 -33.47 -8.68 9.52
N SER A 325 -32.23 -8.98 9.10
CA SER A 325 -31.17 -9.36 10.04
C SER A 325 -30.53 -8.17 10.74
N GLY A 326 -30.41 -7.02 10.06
CA GLY A 326 -29.72 -5.82 10.51
C GLY A 326 -28.22 -6.01 10.76
N ALA A 327 -27.66 -7.18 10.42
CA ALA A 327 -26.29 -7.53 10.78
C ALA A 327 -25.30 -6.92 9.78
N ALA A 328 -24.30 -6.19 10.29
CA ALA A 328 -23.22 -5.65 9.47
C ALA A 328 -22.38 -6.76 8.78
N LEU A 329 -22.31 -7.95 9.39
CA LEU A 329 -21.68 -9.13 8.79
C LEU A 329 -22.37 -9.56 7.49
N ASP A 330 -23.70 -9.62 7.49
CA ASP A 330 -24.48 -10.01 6.31
C ASP A 330 -24.29 -9.01 5.16
N LEU A 331 -24.20 -7.71 5.48
CA LEU A 331 -23.84 -6.69 4.51
C LEU A 331 -22.44 -6.93 3.92
N ALA A 332 -21.45 -7.21 4.77
CA ALA A 332 -20.07 -7.47 4.32
C ALA A 332 -20.01 -8.68 3.37
N LEU A 333 -20.75 -9.75 3.67
CA LEU A 333 -20.86 -10.94 2.83
C LEU A 333 -21.57 -10.64 1.49
N LEU A 334 -22.62 -9.83 1.51
CA LEU A 334 -23.33 -9.39 0.31
C LEU A 334 -22.44 -8.49 -0.58
N MET A 335 -21.66 -7.59 0.03
CA MET A 335 -20.66 -6.80 -0.69
C MET A 335 -19.59 -7.70 -1.32
N HIS A 336 -19.13 -8.72 -0.59
CA HIS A 336 -18.16 -9.71 -1.09
C HIS A 336 -18.67 -10.43 -2.34
N SER A 337 -19.96 -10.78 -2.42
CA SER A 337 -20.47 -11.44 -3.63
C SER A 337 -20.56 -10.52 -4.86
N ARG A 338 -20.40 -9.20 -4.71
CA ARG A 338 -20.65 -8.21 -5.78
C ARG A 338 -19.46 -7.32 -6.15
N TYR A 339 -18.53 -7.10 -5.23
CA TYR A 339 -17.39 -6.21 -5.42
C TYR A 339 -16.06 -6.94 -5.26
N LEU A 340 -15.08 -6.55 -6.06
CA LEU A 340 -13.71 -7.02 -5.91
C LEU A 340 -13.10 -6.53 -4.60
N PHE A 341 -12.27 -7.40 -4.02
CA PHE A 341 -11.37 -7.11 -2.92
C PHE A 341 -12.12 -6.60 -1.68
N VAL A 342 -13.00 -7.45 -1.13
CA VAL A 342 -13.77 -7.17 0.08
C VAL A 342 -13.27 -8.05 1.22
N LEU A 343 -13.62 -9.35 1.26
CA LEU A 343 -13.08 -10.24 2.30
C LEU A 343 -11.60 -10.55 2.09
N GLU A 344 -11.08 -10.41 0.86
CA GLU A 344 -9.64 -10.54 0.55
C GLU A 344 -8.78 -9.53 1.33
N ILE A 345 -9.37 -8.43 1.83
CA ILE A 345 -8.67 -7.48 2.69
C ILE A 345 -8.20 -8.17 3.97
N VAL A 346 -9.00 -9.08 4.55
CA VAL A 346 -8.72 -9.70 5.86
C VAL A 346 -7.34 -10.39 5.89
N PRO A 347 -7.02 -11.35 4.98
CA PRO A 347 -5.68 -11.93 4.93
C PRO A 347 -4.62 -10.93 4.48
N MET A 348 -4.97 -9.98 3.59
CA MET A 348 -4.02 -8.99 3.05
C MET A 348 -3.54 -7.97 4.11
N LEU A 349 -4.26 -7.83 5.23
CA LEU A 349 -3.84 -6.97 6.34
C LEU A 349 -2.55 -7.43 7.02
N GLN A 350 -2.13 -8.69 6.83
CA GLN A 350 -0.83 -9.17 7.31
C GLN A 350 0.35 -8.52 6.56
N GLU A 351 0.15 -8.17 5.29
CA GLU A 351 1.18 -7.56 4.44
C GLU A 351 1.02 -6.04 4.35
N HIS A 352 -0.24 -5.56 4.35
CA HIS A 352 -0.58 -4.16 4.18
C HIS A 352 -1.62 -3.70 5.19
N ASP A 353 -1.14 -3.06 6.24
CA ASP A 353 -1.99 -2.59 7.36
C ASP A 353 -2.72 -1.26 7.09
N ARG A 354 -2.58 -0.64 5.91
CA ARG A 354 -3.16 0.68 5.61
C ARG A 354 -3.85 0.73 4.26
N ALA A 355 -4.86 1.60 4.16
CA ALA A 355 -5.65 1.79 2.94
C ALA A 355 -4.85 2.06 1.65
N PRO A 356 -3.76 2.88 1.63
CA PRO A 356 -2.98 3.07 0.41
C PRO A 356 -2.22 1.82 -0.04
N GLY A 357 -1.71 1.01 0.91
CA GLY A 357 -1.04 -0.25 0.61
C GLY A 357 -2.02 -1.29 0.08
N LEU A 358 -3.17 -1.43 0.76
CA LEU A 358 -4.28 -2.27 0.31
C LEU A 358 -4.80 -1.87 -1.08
N ALA A 359 -4.90 -0.57 -1.39
CA ALA A 359 -5.32 -0.09 -2.70
C ALA A 359 -4.32 -0.42 -3.81
N ARG A 360 -3.03 -0.53 -3.48
CA ARG A 360 -1.99 -1.02 -4.40
C ARG A 360 -2.15 -2.54 -4.62
N ALA A 361 -2.25 -3.30 -3.53
CA ALA A 361 -2.44 -4.74 -3.56
C ALA A 361 -3.70 -5.16 -4.33
N ALA A 362 -4.79 -4.40 -4.22
CA ALA A 362 -6.00 -4.64 -4.98
C ALA A 362 -5.78 -4.59 -6.51
N VAL A 363 -4.88 -3.70 -6.97
CA VAL A 363 -4.50 -3.56 -8.38
C VAL A 363 -3.56 -4.68 -8.78
N ASP A 364 -2.53 -4.90 -7.98
CA ASP A 364 -1.45 -5.82 -8.29
C ASP A 364 -1.93 -7.28 -8.29
N TYR A 365 -2.80 -7.64 -7.35
CA TYR A 365 -3.17 -9.04 -7.09
C TYR A 365 -4.62 -9.40 -7.40
N PHE A 366 -5.57 -8.45 -7.36
CA PHE A 366 -7.01 -8.76 -7.38
C PHE A 366 -7.80 -8.11 -8.52
N GLY A 367 -7.11 -7.50 -9.49
CA GLY A 367 -7.74 -7.06 -10.73
C GLY A 367 -8.45 -5.72 -10.69
N MET A 368 -8.22 -4.90 -9.67
CA MET A 368 -8.61 -3.50 -9.76
C MET A 368 -7.81 -2.78 -10.87
N LYS A 369 -8.49 -2.00 -11.71
CA LYS A 369 -7.86 -1.32 -12.85
C LYS A 369 -6.99 -0.11 -12.44
N ARG A 370 -7.25 0.47 -11.27
CA ARG A 370 -6.57 1.68 -10.76
C ARG A 370 -6.59 1.69 -9.25
N VAL A 371 -5.60 2.37 -8.67
CA VAL A 371 -5.50 2.58 -7.22
C VAL A 371 -6.67 3.46 -6.76
N ASP A 372 -7.52 2.92 -5.90
CA ASP A 372 -8.70 3.61 -5.34
C ASP A 372 -8.69 3.58 -3.81
N THR A 373 -7.89 4.45 -3.20
CA THR A 373 -7.80 4.55 -1.74
C THR A 373 -9.12 4.94 -1.08
N GLY A 374 -9.98 5.71 -1.76
CA GLY A 374 -11.30 6.09 -1.27
C GLY A 374 -12.22 4.87 -1.16
N GLY A 375 -12.34 4.09 -2.24
CA GLY A 375 -13.12 2.85 -2.27
C GLY A 375 -12.61 1.79 -1.30
N ILE A 376 -11.30 1.72 -1.03
CA ILE A 376 -10.75 0.84 0.00
C ILE A 376 -11.15 1.29 1.41
N ARG A 377 -11.12 2.59 1.72
CA ARG A 377 -11.56 3.09 3.03
C ARG A 377 -13.02 2.75 3.32
N THR A 378 -13.89 2.85 2.33
CA THR A 378 -15.30 2.47 2.48
C THR A 378 -15.44 0.97 2.78
N ARG A 379 -14.68 0.10 2.10
CA ARG A 379 -14.65 -1.34 2.40
C ARG A 379 -14.16 -1.62 3.81
N LEU A 380 -13.08 -0.98 4.25
CA LEU A 380 -12.55 -1.10 5.61
C LEU A 380 -13.59 -0.69 6.67
N GLN A 381 -14.40 0.34 6.40
CA GLN A 381 -15.48 0.75 7.32
C GLN A 381 -16.57 -0.31 7.43
N ILE A 382 -16.99 -0.92 6.31
CA ILE A 382 -17.96 -2.02 6.32
C ILE A 382 -17.41 -3.24 7.08
N LEU A 383 -16.17 -3.64 6.82
CA LEU A 383 -15.52 -4.76 7.52
C LEU A 383 -15.33 -4.50 9.01
N LYS A 384 -15.02 -3.25 9.40
CA LYS A 384 -14.89 -2.82 10.79
C LYS A 384 -16.24 -2.86 11.50
N ALA A 385 -17.30 -2.36 10.86
CA ALA A 385 -18.67 -2.43 11.39
C ALA A 385 -19.14 -3.89 11.56
N ALA A 386 -18.72 -4.78 10.66
CA ALA A 386 -18.95 -6.22 10.75
C ALA A 386 -18.10 -6.94 11.83
N GLY A 387 -17.18 -6.23 12.49
CA GLY A 387 -16.28 -6.81 13.49
C GLY A 387 -15.20 -7.74 12.92
N LEU A 388 -15.01 -7.76 11.59
CA LEU A 388 -14.03 -8.61 10.91
C LEU A 388 -12.61 -8.06 11.01
N ILE A 389 -12.49 -6.75 11.15
CA ILE A 389 -11.22 -6.06 11.32
C ILE A 389 -11.36 -5.03 12.42
N GLU A 390 -10.25 -4.66 13.03
CA GLU A 390 -10.20 -3.55 13.97
C GLU A 390 -9.15 -2.52 13.58
N GLU A 391 -9.43 -1.27 13.91
CA GLU A 391 -8.54 -0.15 13.64
C GLU A 391 -7.59 0.06 14.83
N ARG A 392 -6.30 -0.01 14.55
CA ARG A 392 -5.20 0.39 15.44
C ARG A 392 -4.87 1.87 15.27
N ALA A 393 -3.95 2.38 16.10
CA ALA A 393 -3.47 3.76 15.99
C ALA A 393 -2.93 4.09 14.59
N ASN A 394 -3.07 5.35 14.18
CA ASN A 394 -2.57 5.88 12.90
C ASN A 394 -3.20 5.24 11.65
N TRP A 395 -4.50 4.95 11.67
CA TRP A 395 -5.26 4.38 10.54
C TRP A 395 -4.69 3.05 10.03
N ARG A 396 -4.16 2.25 10.95
CA ARG A 396 -3.69 0.89 10.69
C ARG A 396 -4.80 -0.08 11.03
N TYR A 397 -4.89 -1.18 10.31
CA TYR A 397 -5.95 -2.17 10.48
C TYR A 397 -5.33 -3.55 10.70
N GLN A 398 -6.02 -4.39 11.46
CA GLN A 398 -5.68 -5.79 11.62
C GLN A 398 -6.93 -6.67 11.59
N PRO A 399 -6.82 -7.95 11.21
CA PRO A 399 -7.94 -8.88 11.28
C PRO A 399 -8.29 -9.20 12.74
N THR A 400 -9.57 -9.43 13.01
CA THR A 400 -10.03 -10.02 14.28
C THR A 400 -10.10 -11.54 14.15
N ALA A 401 -10.24 -12.27 15.25
CA ALA A 401 -10.47 -13.71 15.21
C ALA A 401 -11.74 -14.08 14.43
N LEU A 402 -12.79 -13.23 14.50
CA LEU A 402 -13.98 -13.38 13.67
C LEU A 402 -13.67 -13.17 12.18
N GLY A 403 -12.84 -12.18 11.86
CA GLY A 403 -12.36 -11.93 10.51
C GLY A 403 -11.66 -13.13 9.90
N GLU A 404 -10.70 -13.69 10.62
CA GLU A 404 -9.92 -14.85 10.18
C GLU A 404 -10.82 -16.08 9.93
N GLU A 405 -11.76 -16.36 10.85
CA GLU A 405 -12.70 -17.47 10.69
C GLU A 405 -13.64 -17.26 9.49
N VAL A 406 -14.15 -16.03 9.29
CA VAL A 406 -14.99 -15.70 8.13
C VAL A 406 -14.21 -15.82 6.82
N ALA A 407 -12.95 -15.36 6.80
CA ALA A 407 -12.06 -15.47 5.64
C ALA A 407 -11.72 -16.94 5.30
N ALA A 408 -11.62 -17.80 6.32
CA ALA A 408 -11.43 -19.24 6.12
C ALA A 408 -12.71 -19.95 5.67
N ARG A 409 -13.88 -19.48 6.11
CA ARG A 409 -15.18 -20.09 5.86
C ARG A 409 -15.71 -19.88 4.44
N TYR A 410 -15.44 -18.72 3.83
CA TYR A 410 -15.99 -18.36 2.52
C TYR A 410 -14.91 -18.32 1.43
N THR A 411 -15.28 -18.70 0.20
CA THR A 411 -14.37 -18.67 -0.95
C THR A 411 -13.90 -17.22 -1.21
N LEU A 412 -12.60 -17.01 -1.09
CA LEU A 412 -11.92 -15.76 -1.44
C LEU A 412 -11.36 -15.86 -2.86
N GLN A 413 -11.22 -14.71 -3.53
CA GLN A 413 -10.50 -14.68 -4.79
C GLN A 413 -9.03 -15.02 -4.53
N ALA A 414 -8.48 -15.94 -5.31
CA ALA A 414 -7.05 -16.22 -5.27
C ALA A 414 -6.29 -15.00 -5.79
N ALA A 415 -5.18 -14.65 -5.14
CA ALA A 415 -4.29 -13.63 -5.68
C ALA A 415 -3.81 -14.09 -7.07
N ARG A 416 -3.72 -13.18 -8.05
CA ARG A 416 -3.26 -13.52 -9.41
C ARG A 416 -1.89 -14.21 -9.43
N ASP A 417 -1.04 -13.93 -8.43
CA ASP A 417 0.24 -14.60 -8.22
C ASP A 417 0.11 -16.05 -7.69
N GLN A 418 -0.95 -16.35 -6.94
CA GLN A 418 -1.26 -17.71 -6.46
C GLN A 418 -1.92 -18.57 -7.54
N ILE A 419 -2.73 -17.98 -8.43
CA ILE A 419 -3.27 -18.70 -9.60
C ILE A 419 -2.12 -19.18 -10.50
N GLU A 420 -1.08 -18.35 -10.69
CA GLU A 420 0.16 -18.73 -11.38
C GLU A 420 0.99 -19.80 -10.64
N SER A 421 0.73 -20.05 -9.35
CA SER A 421 1.46 -21.02 -8.52
C SER A 421 0.70 -22.36 -8.35
N GLU A 422 -0.65 -22.33 -8.28
CA GLU A 422 -1.49 -23.54 -8.20
C GLU A 422 -1.81 -24.14 -9.58
N SER A 423 -1.83 -23.35 -10.65
CA SER A 423 -1.89 -23.89 -12.02
C SER A 423 -0.62 -24.66 -12.42
N VAL A 424 0.43 -24.64 -11.59
CA VAL A 424 1.66 -25.43 -11.76
C VAL A 424 1.49 -26.86 -11.24
N THR A 425 0.44 -27.18 -10.47
CA THR A 425 0.27 -28.53 -9.88
C THR A 425 -0.74 -29.42 -10.62
N SER A 426 -1.48 -28.90 -11.61
CA SER A 426 -2.44 -29.72 -12.37
C SER A 426 -2.49 -29.40 -13.87
N SER A 427 -1.34 -29.41 -14.53
CA SER A 427 -1.22 -29.84 -15.93
C SER A 427 0.25 -29.94 -16.26
N GLN A 428 0.79 -31.17 -16.31
CA GLN A 428 2.02 -31.40 -17.05
C GLN A 428 1.74 -31.11 -18.53
N GLY A 429 2.20 -29.94 -18.94
CA GLY A 429 2.29 -29.46 -20.30
C GLY A 429 3.15 -28.21 -20.22
N GLU A 430 4.44 -28.33 -20.52
CA GLU A 430 5.37 -27.20 -20.62
C GLU A 430 4.79 -26.15 -21.57
N ALA A 431 4.28 -25.06 -21.00
CA ALA A 431 4.18 -23.79 -21.70
C ALA A 431 5.39 -22.95 -21.28
N PRO A 432 6.06 -22.26 -22.23
CA PRO A 432 7.24 -21.46 -21.92
C PRO A 432 6.93 -20.36 -20.88
N PRO A 433 7.91 -19.94 -20.07
CA PRO A 433 7.71 -18.91 -19.06
C PRO A 433 7.25 -17.60 -19.73
N SER A 434 6.14 -17.03 -19.26
CA SER A 434 5.65 -15.74 -19.78
C SER A 434 6.72 -14.65 -19.57
N ALA A 435 6.93 -13.78 -20.57
CA ALA A 435 7.92 -12.70 -20.50
C ALA A 435 7.77 -11.82 -19.24
N VAL A 436 6.53 -11.65 -18.75
CA VAL A 436 6.21 -10.94 -17.51
C VAL A 436 6.75 -11.65 -16.27
N ARG A 437 6.71 -12.98 -16.22
CA ARG A 437 7.29 -13.77 -15.12
C ARG A 437 8.82 -13.62 -15.12
N THR A 438 9.46 -13.77 -16.28
CA THR A 438 10.91 -13.60 -16.41
C THR A 438 11.36 -12.21 -15.98
N ALA A 439 10.67 -11.16 -16.45
CA ALA A 439 10.94 -9.78 -16.05
C ALA A 439 10.79 -9.54 -14.54
N ARG A 440 9.80 -10.17 -13.91
CA ARG A 440 9.56 -10.07 -12.45
C ARG A 440 10.72 -10.67 -11.67
N LEU A 441 11.21 -11.84 -12.07
CA LEU A 441 12.36 -12.50 -11.46
C LEU A 441 13.62 -11.65 -11.61
N ILE A 442 13.90 -11.14 -12.81
CA ILE A 442 15.03 -10.23 -13.07
C ILE A 442 14.93 -8.98 -12.19
N GLY A 443 13.75 -8.35 -12.11
CA GLY A 443 13.53 -7.16 -11.30
C GLY A 443 13.73 -7.38 -9.80
N GLN A 444 13.23 -8.51 -9.27
CA GLN A 444 13.43 -8.90 -7.86
C GLN A 444 14.92 -9.18 -7.56
N ASP A 445 15.62 -9.85 -8.48
CA ASP A 445 17.04 -10.15 -8.31
C ASP A 445 17.88 -8.88 -8.33
N LEU A 446 17.64 -7.96 -9.28
CA LEU A 446 18.28 -6.63 -9.33
C LEU A 446 18.17 -5.86 -8.00
N VAL A 447 16.96 -5.79 -7.43
CA VAL A 447 16.73 -5.03 -6.19
C VAL A 447 17.38 -5.73 -5.00
N SER A 448 17.20 -7.04 -4.85
CA SER A 448 17.77 -7.78 -3.71
C SER A 448 19.30 -7.85 -3.74
N ALA A 449 19.91 -8.07 -4.92
CA ALA A 449 21.35 -8.11 -5.09
C ALA A 449 22.02 -6.74 -4.86
N SER A 450 21.29 -5.64 -5.08
CA SER A 450 21.83 -4.28 -4.91
C SER A 450 22.21 -3.90 -3.48
N THR A 451 21.64 -4.59 -2.48
CA THR A 451 21.97 -4.40 -1.05
C THR A 451 22.88 -5.48 -0.48
N ASP A 452 23.16 -6.53 -1.26
CA ASP A 452 24.06 -7.63 -0.89
C ASP A 452 25.51 -7.26 -1.23
N SER A 453 26.14 -6.49 -0.34
CA SER A 453 27.54 -6.08 -0.49
C SER A 453 28.53 -7.25 -0.45
N ASP A 454 28.10 -8.40 0.05
CA ASP A 454 28.96 -9.55 0.29
C ASP A 454 29.05 -10.44 -0.97
N ASN A 455 28.10 -10.28 -1.90
CA ASN A 455 28.06 -10.98 -3.19
C ASN A 455 27.90 -10.01 -4.39
N PRO A 456 28.89 -9.15 -4.68
CA PRO A 456 28.80 -8.14 -5.75
C PRO A 456 28.54 -8.74 -7.14
N ILE A 457 29.11 -9.92 -7.41
CA ILE A 457 28.93 -10.66 -8.68
C ILE A 457 27.44 -10.90 -9.00
N ARG A 458 26.60 -11.11 -7.98
CA ARG A 458 25.18 -11.36 -8.18
C ARG A 458 24.48 -10.15 -8.82
N LEU A 459 24.85 -8.93 -8.40
CA LEU A 459 24.32 -7.72 -9.00
C LEU A 459 24.81 -7.55 -10.44
N GLU A 460 26.09 -7.83 -10.70
CA GLU A 460 26.67 -7.77 -12.05
C GLU A 460 25.93 -8.70 -13.03
N GLN A 461 25.66 -9.93 -12.60
CA GLN A 461 24.89 -10.92 -13.38
C GLN A 461 23.43 -10.48 -13.59
N ALA A 462 22.77 -9.96 -12.55
CA ALA A 462 21.40 -9.45 -12.67
C ALA A 462 21.30 -8.28 -13.66
N VAL A 463 22.30 -7.40 -13.68
CA VAL A 463 22.39 -6.29 -14.65
C VAL A 463 22.60 -6.81 -16.08
N ALA A 464 23.45 -7.82 -16.28
CA ALA A 464 23.62 -8.44 -17.59
C ALA A 464 22.32 -9.08 -18.09
N ALA A 465 21.63 -9.85 -17.24
CA ALA A 465 20.33 -10.46 -17.56
C ALA A 465 19.26 -9.42 -17.89
N ALA A 466 19.23 -8.29 -17.17
CA ALA A 466 18.32 -7.19 -17.46
C ALA A 466 18.59 -6.57 -18.84
N LEU A 467 19.84 -6.32 -19.19
CA LEU A 467 20.20 -5.76 -20.50
C LEU A 467 19.90 -6.75 -21.64
N GLN A 468 20.17 -8.05 -21.44
CA GLN A 468 19.77 -9.10 -22.38
C GLN A 468 18.25 -9.12 -22.60
N PHE A 469 17.47 -9.04 -21.52
CA PHE A 469 16.01 -8.98 -21.61
C PHE A 469 15.50 -7.75 -22.36
N LEU A 470 16.23 -6.63 -22.30
CA LEU A 470 15.93 -5.41 -23.06
C LEU A 470 16.42 -5.47 -24.52
N GLY A 471 17.01 -6.59 -24.94
CA GLY A 471 17.47 -6.85 -26.30
C GLY A 471 18.91 -6.40 -26.60
N PHE A 472 19.73 -6.14 -25.59
CA PHE A 472 21.16 -5.91 -25.78
C PHE A 472 21.92 -7.24 -25.87
N LYS A 473 22.97 -7.28 -26.68
CA LYS A 473 24.00 -8.33 -26.59
C LYS A 473 24.90 -8.00 -25.39
N ALA A 474 24.52 -8.45 -24.20
CA ALA A 474 25.25 -8.17 -22.96
C ALA A 474 25.94 -9.41 -22.39
N GLN A 475 27.15 -9.22 -21.85
CA GLN A 475 27.95 -10.27 -21.24
C GLN A 475 28.57 -9.77 -19.92
N HIS A 476 28.48 -10.59 -18.87
CA HIS A 476 29.22 -10.39 -17.63
C HIS A 476 30.70 -10.71 -17.86
N ILE A 477 31.58 -9.75 -17.60
CA ILE A 477 33.04 -9.89 -17.74
C ILE A 477 33.68 -10.13 -16.36
N GLY A 478 33.41 -9.26 -15.39
CA GLY A 478 33.81 -9.37 -13.98
C GLY A 478 35.32 -9.46 -13.71
N GLY A 479 35.72 -9.09 -12.48
CA GLY A 479 37.08 -9.30 -11.95
C GLY A 479 37.93 -8.03 -11.82
N GLY A 480 38.94 -8.09 -10.94
CA GLY A 480 39.77 -6.93 -10.59
C GLY A 480 40.43 -6.29 -11.81
N GLY A 481 40.08 -5.02 -12.08
CA GLY A 481 40.62 -4.24 -13.21
C GLY A 481 39.88 -4.42 -14.53
N LYS A 482 38.63 -4.91 -14.51
CA LYS A 482 37.74 -4.99 -15.68
C LYS A 482 36.40 -4.35 -15.38
N THR A 483 35.64 -4.00 -16.42
CA THR A 483 34.23 -3.62 -16.28
C THR A 483 33.38 -4.82 -15.91
N ASP A 484 32.28 -4.60 -15.19
CA ASP A 484 31.42 -5.70 -14.77
C ASP A 484 30.64 -6.30 -15.94
N VAL A 485 30.02 -5.46 -16.77
CA VAL A 485 29.22 -5.88 -17.94
C VAL A 485 29.59 -5.08 -19.18
N LEU A 486 29.70 -5.77 -20.31
CA LEU A 486 29.80 -5.17 -21.64
C LEU A 486 28.53 -5.47 -22.42
N ALA A 487 27.85 -4.43 -22.91
CA ALA A 487 26.64 -4.55 -23.69
C ALA A 487 26.78 -3.87 -25.06
N THR A 488 26.20 -4.48 -26.10
CA THR A 488 26.18 -3.94 -27.46
C THR A 488 24.76 -3.91 -28.00
N VAL A 489 24.39 -2.84 -28.68
CA VAL A 489 23.13 -2.69 -29.42
C VAL A 489 23.37 -1.93 -30.71
N ASP A 490 22.68 -2.26 -31.78
CA ASP A 490 22.80 -1.51 -33.03
C ASP A 490 21.91 -0.26 -33.01
N ASN A 491 22.43 0.85 -33.53
CA ASN A 491 21.65 2.08 -33.71
C ASN A 491 20.71 1.98 -34.93
N SER A 492 19.98 3.06 -35.21
CA SER A 492 19.07 3.12 -36.38
C SER A 492 19.76 2.91 -37.74
N ASP A 493 21.07 3.16 -37.82
CA ASP A 493 21.90 2.97 -39.01
C ASP A 493 22.63 1.61 -39.01
N LEU A 494 22.24 0.68 -38.13
CA LEU A 494 22.85 -0.64 -37.94
C LEU A 494 24.34 -0.59 -37.54
N LYS A 495 24.76 0.49 -36.87
CA LYS A 495 26.11 0.61 -36.31
C LYS A 495 26.09 0.19 -34.84
N PRO A 496 27.08 -0.62 -34.39
CA PRO A 496 27.13 -1.07 -33.01
C PRO A 496 27.45 0.09 -32.07
N ILE A 497 26.62 0.25 -31.05
CA ILE A 497 26.84 1.09 -29.87
C ILE A 497 27.31 0.17 -28.75
N ARG A 498 28.46 0.49 -28.17
CA ARG A 498 29.07 -0.27 -27.07
C ARG A 498 28.90 0.46 -25.75
N VAL A 499 28.54 -0.29 -24.72
CA VAL A 499 28.22 0.24 -23.40
C VAL A 499 28.96 -0.58 -22.37
N ILE A 500 29.73 0.08 -21.52
CA ILE A 500 30.28 -0.55 -20.33
C ILE A 500 29.40 -0.20 -19.13
N VAL A 501 29.17 -1.19 -18.27
CA VAL A 501 28.37 -1.03 -17.06
C VAL A 501 29.17 -1.51 -15.86
N ASP A 502 29.17 -0.68 -14.82
CA ASP A 502 29.74 -0.94 -13.51
C ASP A 502 28.58 -1.00 -12.51
N ALA A 503 28.51 -2.08 -11.73
CA ALA A 503 27.40 -2.38 -10.84
C ALA A 503 27.89 -2.35 -9.39
N LYS A 504 27.35 -1.43 -8.61
CA LYS A 504 27.76 -1.21 -7.22
C LYS A 504 26.65 -1.58 -6.25
N SER A 505 26.87 -2.66 -5.49
CA SER A 505 26.03 -2.97 -4.34
C SER A 505 26.42 -2.14 -3.12
N ALA A 506 25.44 -1.75 -2.31
CA ALA A 506 25.64 -0.95 -1.11
C ALA A 506 24.75 -1.44 0.02
N ARG A 507 25.36 -1.93 1.12
CA ARG A 507 24.64 -2.38 2.32
C ARG A 507 23.81 -1.27 2.98
N SER A 508 24.25 -0.02 2.84
CA SER A 508 23.53 1.18 3.27
C SER A 508 22.32 1.54 2.38
N GLY A 509 22.17 0.87 1.23
CA GLY A 509 21.17 1.21 0.21
C GLY A 509 21.54 2.40 -0.67
N THR A 510 22.72 3.02 -0.47
CA THR A 510 23.16 4.21 -1.22
C THR A 510 24.64 4.15 -1.58
N VAL A 511 24.95 4.40 -2.86
CA VAL A 511 26.30 4.55 -3.40
C VAL A 511 26.77 5.99 -3.22
N ASN A 512 27.93 6.16 -2.60
CA ASN A 512 28.58 7.45 -2.39
C ASN A 512 29.73 7.67 -3.38
N GLU A 513 30.18 8.91 -3.52
CA GLU A 513 31.30 9.25 -4.42
C GLU A 513 32.56 8.43 -4.12
N GLY A 514 32.91 8.27 -2.84
CA GLY A 514 34.14 7.56 -2.43
C GLY A 514 34.18 6.06 -2.74
N ALA A 515 33.04 5.46 -3.10
CA ALA A 515 32.96 4.07 -3.51
C ALA A 515 33.19 3.84 -5.01
N VAL A 516 33.33 4.91 -5.81
CA VAL A 516 33.40 4.87 -7.27
C VAL A 516 34.68 5.53 -7.77
N SER A 517 35.45 4.81 -8.59
CA SER A 517 36.63 5.37 -9.27
C SER A 517 36.27 5.77 -10.71
N PHE A 518 35.96 7.05 -10.92
CA PHE A 518 35.62 7.57 -12.25
C PHE A 518 36.79 7.53 -13.24
N ASP A 519 38.03 7.57 -12.75
CA ASP A 519 39.22 7.45 -13.59
C ASP A 519 39.34 6.02 -14.14
N THR A 520 39.08 5.01 -13.32
CA THR A 520 39.04 3.59 -13.74
C THR A 520 37.94 3.33 -14.76
N LEU A 521 36.75 3.92 -14.57
CA LEU A 521 35.67 3.81 -15.55
C LEU A 521 36.06 4.38 -16.93
N ARG A 522 36.86 5.45 -16.95
CA ARG A 522 37.37 6.04 -18.19
C ARG A 522 38.39 5.14 -18.87
N GLU A 523 39.30 4.55 -18.11
CA GLU A 523 40.27 3.57 -18.62
C GLU A 523 39.53 2.37 -19.27
N HIS A 524 38.51 1.83 -18.60
CA HIS A 524 37.67 0.76 -19.15
C HIS A 524 36.93 1.20 -20.42
N GLN A 525 36.44 2.44 -20.46
CA GLN A 525 35.75 2.99 -21.63
C GLN A 525 36.67 3.00 -22.87
N GLU A 526 37.91 3.48 -22.70
CA GLU A 526 38.92 3.53 -23.75
C GLU A 526 39.34 2.11 -24.19
N GLN A 527 39.56 1.21 -23.23
CA GLN A 527 39.96 -0.17 -23.48
C GLN A 527 38.92 -0.94 -24.31
N HIS A 528 37.63 -0.77 -24.00
CA HIS A 528 36.53 -1.44 -24.70
C HIS A 528 35.99 -0.65 -25.91
N ARG A 529 36.51 0.56 -26.15
CA ARG A 529 36.01 1.52 -27.15
C ARG A 529 34.50 1.73 -27.00
N ALA A 530 34.08 1.96 -25.76
CA ALA A 530 32.66 2.10 -25.43
C ALA A 530 32.18 3.53 -25.64
N ASP A 531 31.01 3.66 -26.27
CA ASP A 531 30.36 4.94 -26.53
C ASP A 531 29.76 5.53 -25.24
N TYR A 532 29.28 4.66 -24.34
CA TYR A 532 28.63 5.05 -23.09
C TYR A 532 29.15 4.26 -21.89
N VAL A 533 29.10 4.92 -20.73
CA VAL A 533 29.46 4.35 -19.43
C VAL A 533 28.27 4.50 -18.50
N VAL A 534 27.87 3.41 -17.86
CA VAL A 534 26.73 3.37 -16.93
C VAL A 534 27.19 2.88 -15.57
N LEU A 535 26.80 3.59 -14.52
CA LEU A 535 26.91 3.12 -13.15
C LEU A 535 25.52 2.72 -12.65
N VAL A 536 25.39 1.48 -12.20
CA VAL A 536 24.15 0.90 -11.67
C VAL A 536 24.28 0.67 -10.16
N GLY A 537 23.29 1.07 -9.36
CA GLY A 537 23.28 0.86 -7.92
C GLY A 537 21.91 1.05 -7.27
N PRO A 538 21.74 0.73 -5.98
CA PRO A 538 20.44 0.81 -5.29
C PRO A 538 19.88 2.24 -5.25
N SER A 539 20.72 3.20 -4.86
CA SER A 539 20.44 4.64 -4.96
C SER A 539 21.77 5.41 -4.97
N PHE A 540 21.75 6.67 -5.38
CA PHE A 540 22.94 7.53 -5.42
C PHE A 540 22.74 8.73 -4.50
N ASP A 541 23.77 9.06 -3.72
CA ASP A 541 23.72 10.22 -2.83
C ASP A 541 23.39 11.52 -3.60
N GLY A 542 22.76 12.47 -2.91
CA GLY A 542 22.48 13.80 -3.46
C GLY A 542 23.69 14.74 -3.41
N GLY A 543 24.85 14.24 -2.98
CA GLY A 543 26.08 14.99 -2.80
C GLY A 543 26.86 15.11 -4.09
N ARG A 544 28.15 14.75 -4.04
CA ARG A 544 29.11 15.00 -5.13
C ARG A 544 29.04 14.00 -6.28
N ILE A 545 28.45 12.83 -6.08
CA ILE A 545 28.44 11.75 -7.08
C ILE A 545 27.71 12.16 -8.38
N ARG A 546 26.60 12.90 -8.27
CA ARG A 546 25.80 13.34 -9.44
C ARG A 546 26.55 14.37 -10.31
N PRO A 547 27.08 15.48 -9.75
CA PRO A 547 27.94 16.39 -10.50
C PRO A 547 29.16 15.70 -11.11
N ARG A 548 29.79 14.78 -10.37
CA ARG A 548 31.01 14.09 -10.82
C ARG A 548 30.73 13.10 -11.95
N ALA A 549 29.63 12.37 -11.88
CA ALA A 549 29.16 11.51 -12.98
C ALA A 549 28.90 12.33 -14.25
N GLY A 550 28.23 13.49 -14.13
CA GLY A 550 28.02 14.41 -15.24
C GLY A 550 29.33 14.92 -15.88
N GLN A 551 30.31 15.32 -15.06
CA GLN A 551 31.64 15.74 -15.55
C GLN A 551 32.38 14.65 -16.32
N ASN A 552 32.21 13.39 -15.89
CA ASN A 552 32.86 12.22 -16.49
C ASN A 552 31.99 11.53 -17.56
N LYS A 553 30.84 12.09 -17.92
CA LYS A 553 29.88 11.52 -18.89
C LYS A 553 29.43 10.09 -18.53
N VAL A 554 29.27 9.81 -17.22
CA VAL A 554 28.76 8.55 -16.71
C VAL A 554 27.27 8.68 -16.41
N ALA A 555 26.46 7.80 -16.98
CA ALA A 555 25.02 7.74 -16.68
C ALA A 555 24.77 7.00 -15.37
N LEU A 556 23.92 7.58 -14.52
CA LEU A 556 23.49 6.96 -13.27
C LEU A 556 22.11 6.31 -13.47
N VAL A 557 22.01 5.02 -13.22
CA VAL A 557 20.76 4.25 -13.31
C VAL A 557 20.55 3.49 -12.02
N THR A 558 19.38 3.63 -11.39
CA THR A 558 19.12 2.86 -10.16
C THR A 558 18.63 1.45 -10.48
N THR A 559 18.85 0.49 -9.59
CA THR A 559 18.29 -0.87 -9.77
C THR A 559 16.77 -0.86 -9.81
N SER A 560 16.12 0.03 -9.06
CA SER A 560 14.67 0.23 -9.13
C SER A 560 14.19 0.79 -10.48
N GLU A 561 14.96 1.71 -11.08
CA GLU A 561 14.68 2.27 -12.41
C GLU A 561 14.85 1.20 -13.49
N LEU A 562 15.94 0.42 -13.44
CA LEU A 562 16.18 -0.67 -14.37
C LEU A 562 15.13 -1.78 -14.25
N ALA A 563 14.73 -2.15 -13.03
CA ALA A 563 13.67 -3.12 -12.78
C ALA A 563 12.31 -2.64 -13.31
N ALA A 564 11.98 -1.36 -13.13
CA ALA A 564 10.76 -0.77 -13.68
C ALA A 564 10.75 -0.78 -15.21
N VAL A 565 11.90 -0.49 -15.84
CA VAL A 565 12.08 -0.57 -17.30
C VAL A 565 11.90 -2.00 -17.81
N VAL A 566 12.54 -2.99 -17.17
CA VAL A 566 12.37 -4.42 -17.50
C VAL A 566 10.91 -4.85 -17.41
N MET A 567 10.22 -4.49 -16.32
CA MET A 567 8.80 -4.82 -16.15
C MET A 567 7.88 -4.14 -17.17
N ARG A 568 8.15 -2.88 -17.51
CA ARG A 568 7.40 -2.15 -18.55
C ARG A 568 7.65 -2.77 -19.92
N HIS A 569 8.87 -3.22 -20.21
CA HIS A 569 9.24 -3.85 -21.48
C HIS A 569 8.53 -5.18 -21.69
N ALA A 570 8.38 -5.98 -20.63
CA ALA A 570 7.62 -7.22 -20.69
C ALA A 570 6.14 -7.03 -21.06
N ARG A 571 5.56 -5.85 -20.77
CA ARG A 571 4.16 -5.53 -21.08
C ARG A 571 4.00 -4.82 -22.41
N THR A 572 4.96 -3.97 -22.78
CA THR A 572 4.94 -3.21 -24.02
C THR A 572 6.36 -3.13 -24.57
N PRO A 573 6.78 -4.15 -25.34
CA PRO A 573 8.13 -4.18 -25.92
C PRO A 573 8.37 -3.01 -26.88
N ILE A 574 9.58 -2.47 -26.85
CA ILE A 574 10.09 -1.47 -27.80
C ILE A 574 11.48 -1.88 -28.25
N SER A 575 11.93 -1.44 -29.42
CA SER A 575 13.24 -1.83 -29.95
C SER A 575 14.39 -1.46 -29.00
N ALA A 576 15.36 -2.37 -28.86
CA ALA A 576 16.47 -2.27 -27.89
C ALA A 576 17.24 -0.94 -27.96
N PHE A 577 17.44 -0.39 -29.17
CA PHE A 577 18.20 0.84 -29.36
C PHE A 577 17.58 2.06 -28.64
N HIS A 578 16.26 2.08 -28.40
CA HIS A 578 15.63 3.16 -27.66
C HIS A 578 16.14 3.25 -26.21
N PHE A 579 16.56 2.13 -25.63
CA PHE A 579 17.12 2.10 -24.28
C PHE A 579 18.49 2.77 -24.18
N VAL A 580 19.14 3.12 -25.30
CA VAL A 580 20.28 4.05 -25.30
C VAL A 580 19.92 5.37 -24.60
N GLY A 581 18.65 5.79 -24.65
CA GLY A 581 18.18 6.97 -23.92
C GLY A 581 18.25 6.85 -22.40
N LEU A 582 18.16 5.64 -21.85
CA LEU A 582 18.33 5.39 -20.41
C LEU A 582 19.80 5.53 -19.97
N ILE A 583 20.71 5.02 -20.81
CA ILE A 583 22.14 4.80 -20.51
C ILE A 583 23.08 5.89 -21.03
N SER A 584 22.60 6.82 -21.85
CA SER A 584 23.40 7.97 -22.32
C SER A 584 23.45 9.14 -21.33
N GLY A 585 22.59 9.11 -20.30
CA GLY A 585 22.64 10.06 -19.18
C GLY A 585 22.08 11.46 -19.44
N THR A 586 21.65 11.78 -20.67
CA THR A 586 21.03 13.09 -20.97
C THR A 586 19.52 13.07 -20.71
N GLN A 587 19.00 14.19 -20.19
CA GLN A 587 17.57 14.32 -19.91
C GLN A 587 16.73 14.33 -21.20
N GLU A 588 17.30 14.79 -22.30
CA GLU A 588 16.67 14.79 -23.63
C GLU A 588 16.46 13.36 -24.14
N ASN A 589 17.50 12.52 -24.14
CA ASN A 589 17.38 11.15 -24.61
C ASN A 589 16.42 10.32 -23.73
N ARG A 590 16.38 10.59 -22.40
CA ARG A 590 15.39 9.98 -21.50
C ARG A 590 13.94 10.39 -21.84
N ARG A 591 13.72 11.65 -22.24
CA ARG A 591 12.40 12.12 -22.69
C ARG A 591 12.00 11.50 -24.01
N GLU A 592 12.95 11.30 -24.93
CA GLU A 592 12.70 10.62 -26.21
C GLU A 592 12.32 9.15 -26.01
N LEU A 593 13.04 8.43 -25.13
CA LEU A 593 12.68 7.07 -24.71
C LEU A 593 11.25 7.03 -24.17
N GLU A 594 10.92 7.90 -23.21
CA GLU A 594 9.58 7.96 -22.62
C GLU A 594 8.50 8.29 -23.65
N ALA A 595 8.76 9.24 -24.55
CA ALA A 595 7.82 9.64 -25.59
C ALA A 595 7.55 8.49 -26.58
N CYS A 596 8.59 7.76 -26.98
CA CYS A 596 8.47 6.59 -27.85
C CYS A 596 7.64 5.49 -27.16
N TRP A 597 7.99 5.16 -25.92
CA TRP A 597 7.33 4.10 -25.18
C TRP A 597 5.86 4.39 -24.91
N SER A 598 5.57 5.61 -24.42
CA SER A 598 4.22 6.12 -24.24
C SER A 598 3.42 6.12 -25.55
N ALA A 599 4.05 6.38 -26.70
CA ALA A 599 3.38 6.31 -28.00
C ALA A 599 3.01 4.86 -28.37
N THR A 600 3.86 3.89 -28.06
CA THR A 600 3.55 2.47 -28.27
C THR A 600 2.42 2.00 -27.33
N GLU A 601 2.46 2.33 -26.04
CA GLU A 601 1.40 1.99 -25.08
C GLU A 601 0.03 2.56 -25.49
N ARG A 602 0.02 3.81 -25.97
CA ARG A 602 -1.20 4.45 -26.52
C ARG A 602 -1.73 3.69 -27.73
N ARG A 603 -0.86 3.28 -28.66
CA ARG A 603 -1.26 2.50 -29.86
C ARG A 603 -1.81 1.13 -29.49
N THR A 604 -1.19 0.43 -28.53
CA THR A 604 -1.70 -0.86 -28.01
C THR A 604 -3.06 -0.70 -27.33
N THR A 605 -3.26 0.37 -26.55
CA THR A 605 -4.57 0.68 -25.95
C THR A 605 -5.61 1.01 -27.00
N LEU A 606 -5.24 1.78 -28.02
CA LEU A 606 -6.11 2.16 -29.13
C LEU A 606 -6.57 0.93 -29.93
N LEU A 607 -5.71 -0.08 -30.14
CA LEU A 607 -6.10 -1.35 -30.76
C LEU A 607 -7.30 -1.98 -30.05
N ALA A 608 -7.24 -2.12 -28.72
CA ALA A 608 -8.33 -2.68 -27.94
C ALA A 608 -9.61 -1.82 -28.02
N GLN A 609 -9.47 -0.49 -28.03
CA GLN A 609 -10.59 0.43 -28.17
C GLN A 609 -11.25 0.32 -29.55
N VAL A 610 -10.47 0.31 -30.63
CA VAL A 610 -10.99 0.18 -32.00
C VAL A 610 -11.72 -1.14 -32.18
N VAL A 611 -11.15 -2.26 -31.69
CA VAL A 611 -11.84 -3.57 -31.72
C VAL A 611 -13.14 -3.51 -30.93
N THR A 612 -13.16 -2.86 -29.76
CA THR A 612 -14.38 -2.73 -28.93
C THR A 612 -15.45 -1.89 -29.63
N ILE A 613 -15.08 -0.74 -30.21
CA ILE A 613 -15.99 0.15 -30.93
C ILE A 613 -16.61 -0.58 -32.12
N LEU A 614 -15.76 -1.19 -32.97
CA LEU A 614 -16.25 -1.93 -34.14
C LEU A 614 -17.06 -3.17 -33.77
N ALA A 615 -16.73 -3.85 -32.66
CA ALA A 615 -17.51 -4.98 -32.16
C ALA A 615 -18.88 -4.55 -31.60
N GLY A 616 -18.96 -3.39 -30.95
CA GLY A 616 -20.23 -2.80 -30.52
C GLY A 616 -21.10 -2.49 -31.74
N GLU A 617 -20.54 -1.77 -32.71
CA GLU A 617 -21.27 -1.41 -33.93
C GLU A 617 -21.72 -2.63 -34.74
N ALA A 618 -20.87 -3.66 -34.86
CA ALA A 618 -21.21 -4.87 -35.60
C ALA A 618 -22.30 -5.72 -34.93
N ARG A 619 -22.53 -5.55 -33.61
CA ARG A 619 -23.61 -6.24 -32.87
C ARG A 619 -24.93 -5.49 -32.95
N ASP A 620 -24.88 -4.17 -32.81
CA ASP A 620 -26.05 -3.29 -32.81
C ASP A 620 -26.19 -2.59 -34.17
N THR A 621 -26.32 -3.38 -35.24
CA THR A 621 -26.42 -2.84 -36.60
C THR A 621 -27.68 -1.99 -36.77
N ASP A 622 -27.53 -0.69 -37.03
CA ASP A 622 -28.64 0.20 -37.34
C ASP A 622 -28.80 0.44 -38.87
N GLU A 623 -29.86 1.16 -39.24
CA GLU A 623 -30.16 1.51 -40.63
C GLU A 623 -29.19 2.56 -41.22
N VAL A 624 -28.32 3.17 -40.40
CA VAL A 624 -27.47 4.31 -40.78
C VAL A 624 -26.03 3.88 -41.06
N THR A 625 -25.44 3.05 -40.20
CA THR A 625 -24.05 2.59 -40.28
C THR A 625 -23.92 1.20 -40.90
N HIS A 626 -24.99 0.40 -40.87
CA HIS A 626 -25.00 -1.00 -41.32
C HIS A 626 -23.88 -1.85 -40.69
N GLY A 627 -23.48 -1.52 -39.46
CA GLY A 627 -22.40 -2.22 -38.75
C GLY A 627 -20.99 -1.82 -39.19
N ALA A 628 -20.82 -0.70 -39.90
CA ALA A 628 -19.53 -0.21 -40.39
C ALA A 628 -19.31 1.26 -40.02
N LEU A 629 -18.10 1.62 -39.61
CA LEU A 629 -17.75 2.98 -39.20
C LEU A 629 -16.60 3.55 -40.03
N THR A 630 -16.65 4.84 -40.33
CA THR A 630 -15.51 5.56 -40.91
C THR A 630 -14.43 5.81 -39.85
N SER A 631 -13.20 6.08 -40.28
CA SER A 631 -12.11 6.46 -39.36
C SER A 631 -12.47 7.67 -38.49
N ASP A 632 -13.18 8.64 -39.05
CA ASP A 632 -13.66 9.83 -38.32
C ASP A 632 -14.70 9.49 -37.25
N GLN A 633 -15.63 8.57 -37.53
CA GLN A 633 -16.61 8.10 -36.54
C GLN A 633 -15.91 7.34 -35.40
N ILE A 634 -14.96 6.47 -35.73
CA ILE A 634 -14.15 5.76 -34.74
C ILE A 634 -13.38 6.77 -33.87
N TYR A 635 -12.80 7.81 -34.46
CA TYR A 635 -12.14 8.90 -33.74
C TYR A 635 -13.09 9.60 -32.76
N LEU A 636 -14.30 9.97 -33.20
CA LEU A 636 -15.28 10.67 -32.37
C LEU A 636 -15.72 9.81 -31.18
N ILE A 637 -16.02 8.53 -31.41
CA ILE A 637 -16.43 7.59 -30.35
C ILE A 637 -15.28 7.33 -29.38
N ALA A 638 -14.07 7.07 -29.90
CA ALA A 638 -12.89 6.86 -29.06
C ALA A 638 -12.53 8.10 -28.21
N ARG A 639 -12.81 9.30 -28.73
CA ARG A 639 -12.63 10.57 -28.01
C ARG A 639 -13.65 10.74 -26.88
N GLU A 640 -14.91 10.32 -27.06
CA GLU A 640 -15.99 10.52 -26.11
C GLU A 640 -16.06 9.43 -25.03
N GLY A 641 -15.66 8.20 -25.36
CA GLY A 641 -15.67 7.06 -24.44
C GLY A 641 -14.42 6.90 -23.55
N GLY A 642 -13.40 7.75 -23.68
CA GLY A 642 -12.09 7.58 -23.02
C GLY A 642 -11.74 8.66 -22.00
N THR A 643 -11.09 8.28 -20.89
CA THR A 643 -10.42 9.22 -19.95
C THR A 643 -8.95 9.50 -20.33
N GLY A 644 -8.55 9.15 -21.55
CA GLY A 644 -7.16 9.20 -22.03
C GLY A 644 -6.88 10.32 -23.04
N PRO A 645 -5.62 10.51 -23.46
CA PRO A 645 -5.26 11.47 -24.50
C PRO A 645 -5.96 11.12 -25.83
N ARG A 646 -6.38 12.16 -26.57
CA ARG A 646 -7.13 11.99 -27.83
C ARG A 646 -6.32 11.16 -28.84
N PRO A 647 -6.92 10.13 -29.46
CA PRO A 647 -6.23 9.33 -30.46
C PRO A 647 -5.89 10.18 -31.68
N LYS A 648 -4.72 9.94 -32.30
CA LYS A 648 -4.38 10.62 -33.55
C LYS A 648 -5.03 9.86 -34.72
N PRO A 649 -5.56 10.54 -35.75
CA PRO A 649 -6.15 9.88 -36.92
C PRO A 649 -5.21 8.85 -37.56
N ARG A 650 -3.92 9.18 -37.70
CA ARG A 650 -2.89 8.25 -38.20
C ARG A 650 -2.75 6.98 -37.37
N ASP A 651 -2.89 7.06 -36.04
CA ASP A 651 -2.78 5.88 -35.18
C ASP A 651 -3.99 4.95 -35.36
N ILE A 652 -5.18 5.51 -35.64
CA ILE A 652 -6.39 4.74 -35.96
C ILE A 652 -6.22 4.04 -37.31
N GLU A 653 -5.70 4.74 -38.31
CA GLU A 653 -5.39 4.16 -39.63
C GLU A 653 -4.42 2.99 -39.51
N SER A 654 -3.30 3.15 -38.79
CA SER A 654 -2.34 2.06 -38.57
C SER A 654 -2.93 0.85 -37.85
N VAL A 655 -3.85 1.07 -36.90
CA VAL A 655 -4.57 -0.01 -36.21
C VAL A 655 -5.51 -0.74 -37.18
N LEU A 656 -6.24 0.00 -38.01
CA LEU A 656 -7.13 -0.59 -39.02
C LEU A 656 -6.33 -1.38 -40.07
N GLU A 657 -5.20 -0.86 -40.52
CA GLU A 657 -4.26 -1.57 -41.42
C GLU A 657 -3.78 -2.89 -40.80
N LEU A 658 -3.40 -2.89 -39.53
CA LEU A 658 -3.01 -4.13 -38.82
C LEU A 658 -4.16 -5.15 -38.78
N LEU A 659 -5.38 -4.70 -38.47
CA LEU A 659 -6.56 -5.58 -38.40
C LEU A 659 -7.01 -6.09 -39.78
N GLN A 660 -6.63 -5.40 -40.86
CA GLN A 660 -6.85 -5.78 -42.26
C GLN A 660 -5.73 -6.64 -42.83
N HIS A 661 -4.57 -6.70 -42.16
CA HIS A 661 -3.43 -7.45 -42.63
C HIS A 661 -3.82 -8.93 -42.86
N PRO A 662 -3.39 -9.60 -43.95
CA PRO A 662 -3.84 -10.97 -44.27
C PRO A 662 -3.63 -12.02 -43.17
N LEU A 663 -2.68 -11.78 -42.26
CA LEU A 663 -2.41 -12.65 -41.10
C LEU A 663 -3.41 -12.45 -39.94
N VAL A 664 -4.12 -11.32 -39.90
CA VAL A 664 -5.11 -10.98 -38.86
C VAL A 664 -6.53 -11.00 -39.45
N ASP A 665 -6.73 -10.45 -40.65
CA ASP A 665 -7.97 -10.47 -41.45
C ASP A 665 -9.25 -10.44 -40.60
N SER A 666 -9.39 -9.41 -39.76
CA SER A 666 -10.49 -9.30 -38.80
C SER A 666 -11.42 -8.13 -39.10
N VAL A 667 -10.96 -7.17 -39.91
CA VAL A 667 -11.71 -6.00 -40.36
C VAL A 667 -11.79 -6.00 -41.89
N ARG A 668 -12.97 -5.68 -42.44
CA ARG A 668 -13.15 -5.46 -43.88
C ARG A 668 -13.47 -4.00 -44.17
N THR A 669 -12.90 -3.49 -45.25
CA THR A 669 -13.32 -2.21 -45.82
C THR A 669 -14.63 -2.39 -46.58
N VAL A 670 -15.65 -1.63 -46.19
CA VAL A 670 -16.89 -1.47 -46.94
C VAL A 670 -16.76 -0.16 -47.72
N GLN A 671 -16.62 -0.27 -49.04
CA GLN A 671 -16.55 0.93 -49.89
C GLN A 671 -17.91 1.64 -49.88
N GLY A 672 -17.88 2.93 -49.60
CA GLY A 672 -19.06 3.78 -49.77
C GLY A 672 -19.33 4.06 -51.24
N ASP A 673 -20.57 4.36 -51.59
CA ASP A 673 -20.92 4.90 -52.90
C ASP A 673 -20.11 6.18 -53.19
N ARG A 674 -19.90 6.44 -54.49
CA ARG A 674 -19.06 7.53 -55.05
C ARG A 674 -18.99 8.77 -54.15
N GLY A 675 -17.80 9.01 -53.57
CA GLY A 675 -17.47 10.22 -52.80
C GLY A 675 -17.56 10.11 -51.28
N ARG A 676 -18.02 8.97 -50.71
CA ARG A 676 -17.95 8.74 -49.25
C ARG A 676 -16.60 8.13 -48.83
N PRO A 677 -16.08 8.49 -47.65
CA PRO A 677 -14.88 7.86 -47.10
C PRO A 677 -15.12 6.36 -46.83
N PRO A 678 -14.08 5.52 -46.90
CA PRO A 678 -14.20 4.09 -46.59
C PRO A 678 -14.70 3.89 -45.15
N SER A 679 -15.55 2.89 -44.99
CA SER A 679 -16.02 2.43 -43.68
C SER A 679 -15.44 1.06 -43.38
N TYR A 680 -15.32 0.74 -42.09
CA TYR A 680 -14.63 -0.42 -41.57
C TYR A 680 -15.62 -1.23 -40.75
N ARG A 681 -15.71 -2.52 -41.05
CA ARG A 681 -16.57 -3.46 -40.32
C ARG A 681 -15.73 -4.57 -39.74
N LEU A 682 -15.87 -4.78 -38.43
CA LEU A 682 -15.33 -5.97 -37.78
C LEU A 682 -16.22 -7.16 -38.14
N HIS A 683 -15.62 -8.24 -38.64
CA HIS A 683 -16.35 -9.46 -38.99
C HIS A 683 -16.00 -10.65 -38.10
N ASP A 684 -14.92 -10.55 -37.33
CA ASP A 684 -14.56 -11.49 -36.27
C ASP A 684 -14.85 -10.92 -34.89
N GLY A 685 -15.44 -11.72 -34.00
CA GLY A 685 -15.63 -11.31 -32.61
C GLY A 685 -14.28 -11.08 -31.90
N PRO A 686 -14.22 -10.23 -30.85
CA PRO A 686 -12.96 -9.88 -30.17
C PRO A 686 -12.11 -11.08 -29.74
N THR A 687 -12.74 -12.16 -29.28
CA THR A 687 -12.06 -13.42 -28.90
C THR A 687 -11.34 -14.08 -30.08
N HIS A 688 -11.89 -14.00 -31.29
CA HIS A 688 -11.26 -14.57 -32.49
C HIS A 688 -10.10 -13.68 -32.96
N VAL A 689 -10.25 -12.35 -32.90
CA VAL A 689 -9.13 -11.41 -33.16
C VAL A 689 -7.95 -11.70 -32.23
N GLN A 690 -8.22 -11.92 -30.94
CA GLN A 690 -7.19 -12.29 -29.96
C GLN A 690 -6.52 -13.62 -30.33
N ALA A 691 -7.31 -14.66 -30.66
CA ALA A 691 -6.76 -15.97 -31.02
C ALA A 691 -5.82 -15.90 -32.24
N LYS A 692 -6.16 -15.11 -33.27
CA LYS A 692 -5.31 -14.90 -34.44
C LYS A 692 -3.99 -14.23 -34.07
N LEU A 693 -4.03 -13.17 -33.27
CA LEU A 693 -2.81 -12.49 -32.80
C LEU A 693 -1.93 -13.41 -31.92
N SER A 694 -2.55 -14.23 -31.08
CA SER A 694 -1.83 -15.24 -30.28
C SER A 694 -1.18 -16.31 -31.16
N ALA A 695 -1.84 -16.75 -32.21
CA ALA A 695 -1.25 -17.71 -33.15
C ALA A 695 -0.02 -17.14 -33.87
N LEU A 696 0.00 -15.84 -34.20
CA LEU A 696 1.19 -15.19 -34.75
C LEU A 696 2.34 -15.14 -33.76
N ALA A 697 2.07 -14.90 -32.48
CA ALA A 697 3.09 -14.94 -31.44
C ALA A 697 3.65 -16.36 -31.26
N GLN A 698 2.78 -17.37 -31.21
CA GLN A 698 3.18 -18.79 -31.10
C GLN A 698 4.02 -19.25 -32.27
N ALA A 699 3.75 -18.78 -33.49
CA ALA A 699 4.56 -19.10 -34.68
C ALA A 699 6.00 -18.59 -34.61
N LEU A 700 6.31 -17.67 -33.68
CA LEU A 700 7.63 -17.12 -33.45
C LEU A 700 8.32 -17.70 -32.19
N GLU A 701 7.62 -18.54 -31.41
CA GLU A 701 8.23 -19.21 -30.25
C GLU A 701 9.32 -20.19 -30.72
N GLY A 702 10.48 -20.19 -30.04
CA GLY A 702 11.60 -21.11 -30.32
C GLY A 702 12.46 -20.77 -31.55
N VAL A 703 12.18 -19.66 -32.26
CA VAL A 703 13.00 -19.25 -33.42
C VAL A 703 14.44 -18.92 -33.01
N ASP A 704 14.64 -18.28 -31.85
CA ASP A 704 15.98 -17.95 -31.35
C ASP A 704 16.79 -19.21 -30.98
N GLU A 705 16.16 -20.22 -30.36
CA GLU A 705 16.81 -21.49 -30.03
C GLU A 705 17.25 -22.27 -31.28
N ALA A 706 16.48 -22.19 -32.36
CA ALA A 706 16.84 -22.78 -33.64
C ALA A 706 18.07 -22.09 -34.27
N ILE A 707 18.19 -20.77 -34.14
CA ILE A 707 19.33 -19.99 -34.64
C ILE A 707 20.60 -20.31 -33.83
N GLU A 708 20.51 -20.38 -32.50
CA GLU A 708 21.65 -20.76 -31.64
C GLU A 708 22.10 -22.21 -31.83
N SER A 709 21.21 -23.12 -32.25
CA SER A 709 21.56 -24.51 -32.55
C SER A 709 22.24 -24.73 -33.91
N THR A 710 22.31 -23.68 -34.76
CA THR A 710 22.94 -23.72 -36.08
C THR A 710 24.27 -22.96 -36.18
N GLU A 711 24.66 -22.24 -35.12
CA GLU A 711 26.03 -21.71 -34.91
C GLU A 711 26.87 -22.68 -34.07
#